data_AF-A0A1E1IU24-F1
#
_entry.id   AF-A0A1E1IU24-F1
#
_cell.length_a   1.000
_cell.length_b   1.000
_cell.length_c   1.000
_cell.angle_alpha   90.00
_cell.angle_beta   90.00
_cell.angle_gamma   90.00
#
_symmetry.space_group_name_H-M   'P 1'
#
loop_
_entity.id
_entity.type
_entity.pdbx_description
1 polymer ?
#
loop_
_entity_poly.entity_id
_entity_poly.type
_entity_poly.pdbx_seq_one_letter_code
_entity_poly.pdbx_strand_id
1 'polypeptide(L)'
;MPVHYSEAVELAMAEVCPPRDAWDAADFDPVVYLNSRFPDETSLGALPAFLDEANERLRKAENQLLKAVEQQASNASNAESDLKGAKEAVAQLYVRVSEIKSQASESEEIVKDLCHNICELDVAKTNLTSSINTLRSVQLWMLQLQVLSSSFEKRRFLQTRDALQEALKYSAMFEKMKDIPKVKELNDKQTQLCRQAEYYIRNTVFGELNLETIDENLMAEACALVDLMEEESKKKLRDRFTDKLLESYSLRFKRDTDDAKLERTERRYVFFRGLLERYDNVLKNVFPRHWCVPQELCVTFCLHTKQELDYALREAANKIDVVVLTYVIQKTIDVERDLTQMMTWKDEFAGKRELPVYKYNGMILSAFKKHMGLLVQNEDRLMQEALAQPLIGSGDSLFSCWNSIEEEARSGTYLPIAEDIFVFIKESLKRALRIAQQDVLLEMAEVWRRHLIELAQAISSLLPSPAVNPLERRRACIILNTADLCQSTSQDLGDEVCTRSEAPPREVAFDQVKEAFSSVYTKSIQSILQGLELQLAPMLVDYGNGGFLAKKGTAAYNANSNGAADESKLVRDMTATVHDAFLGCAAVMPPTGLRFLLDKVAATFIPEYCNTLYRLRRLPDDGVSCMRVDAAALEKTFLQLPNYNDPARFAASALTGYMRLVRREFDQLNRALKVLQVDARTDAFIDVYYEVVLPENRSIHNFVRLVELKGLRREDVRAWVATLSKRGVVEATKRDLQREASLGLSTGVSSSASATGAAGSATSIASGVGLNFAALFTRDASASLAPSRLPNTGAAPSPTTGGHFSLSNLVSTIGGGELNNTAVSSDGARATTSREGTTAAVAGNGAAEEEGLGSIFATVARNTATSMNFLNKFKRGEGK
;
A
#
# COMPACT_ATOMS: atom_id res chain seq x y z
N MET A 1 0.86 105.26 -112.03
CA MET A 1 -0.49 104.72 -112.22
C MET A 1 -1.24 104.91 -110.91
N PRO A 2 -2.38 105.63 -110.90
CA PRO A 2 -3.10 105.87 -109.67
C PRO A 2 -3.67 104.54 -109.17
N VAL A 3 -3.33 104.19 -107.94
CA VAL A 3 -3.77 102.95 -107.30
C VAL A 3 -5.22 103.17 -106.89
N HIS A 4 -6.16 102.51 -107.58
CA HIS A 4 -7.56 102.50 -107.20
C HIS A 4 -7.78 101.47 -106.09
N TYR A 5 -8.28 101.92 -104.94
CA TYR A 5 -8.54 101.06 -103.79
C TYR A 5 -10.01 100.59 -103.78
N SER A 6 -10.30 99.55 -102.99
CA SER A 6 -11.65 99.00 -102.95
C SER A 6 -12.65 100.04 -102.44
N GLU A 7 -13.88 99.98 -102.93
CA GLU A 7 -14.90 101.03 -102.76
C GLU A 7 -15.17 101.36 -101.28
N ALA A 8 -15.08 100.38 -100.38
CA ALA A 8 -15.21 100.59 -98.95
C ALA A 8 -14.05 101.39 -98.34
N VAL A 9 -12.84 101.21 -98.88
CA VAL A 9 -11.64 101.92 -98.42
C VAL A 9 -11.64 103.34 -98.97
N GLU A 10 -12.01 103.55 -100.24
CA GLU A 10 -12.14 104.91 -100.78
C GLU A 10 -13.28 105.69 -100.12
N LEU A 11 -14.41 105.04 -99.76
CA LEU A 11 -15.47 105.67 -98.95
C LEU A 11 -15.00 106.06 -97.55
N ALA A 12 -14.27 105.17 -96.86
CA ALA A 12 -13.72 105.48 -95.54
C ALA A 12 -12.68 106.60 -95.61
N MET A 13 -11.87 106.65 -96.68
CA MET A 13 -10.90 107.73 -96.90
C MET A 13 -11.59 109.07 -97.21
N ALA A 14 -12.64 109.07 -98.02
CA ALA A 14 -13.43 110.27 -98.34
C ALA A 14 -14.25 110.80 -97.15
N GLU A 15 -14.65 109.94 -96.22
CA GLU A 15 -15.36 110.31 -94.99
C GLU A 15 -14.41 110.93 -93.95
N VAL A 16 -13.14 110.50 -93.94
CA VAL A 16 -12.11 110.98 -93.00
C VAL A 16 -11.43 112.27 -93.49
N CYS A 17 -11.33 112.50 -94.81
CA CYS A 17 -10.72 113.71 -95.37
C CYS A 17 -11.55 114.28 -96.56
N PRO A 18 -12.56 115.12 -96.31
CA PRO A 18 -13.37 115.70 -97.37
C PRO A 18 -12.59 116.79 -98.15
N PRO A 19 -12.54 116.72 -99.49
CA PRO A 19 -11.76 117.65 -100.32
C PRO A 19 -12.52 118.97 -100.43
N ARG A 20 -12.12 119.96 -99.64
CA ARG A 20 -12.71 121.31 -99.70
C ARG A 20 -11.72 122.38 -100.10
N ASP A 21 -10.43 122.07 -100.08
CA ASP A 21 -9.39 123.02 -100.46
C ASP A 21 -8.91 122.73 -101.87
N ALA A 22 -8.71 123.78 -102.67
CA ALA A 22 -8.25 123.64 -104.06
C ALA A 22 -6.90 122.91 -104.16
N TRP A 23 -6.12 122.94 -103.08
CA TRP A 23 -4.84 122.26 -102.91
C TRP A 23 -4.94 120.73 -102.80
N ASP A 24 -6.10 120.21 -102.39
CA ASP A 24 -6.33 118.78 -102.23
C ASP A 24 -6.86 118.13 -103.53
N ALA A 25 -7.15 118.94 -104.56
CA ALA A 25 -7.57 118.44 -105.86
C ALA A 25 -6.40 117.80 -106.60
N ALA A 26 -6.62 116.61 -107.17
CA ALA A 26 -5.58 115.86 -107.87
C ALA A 26 -4.98 116.59 -109.09
N ASP A 27 -5.72 117.56 -109.65
CA ASP A 27 -5.39 118.26 -110.91
C ASP A 27 -4.92 119.72 -110.67
N PHE A 28 -4.41 120.03 -109.47
CA PHE A 28 -4.06 121.40 -109.07
C PHE A 28 -3.00 122.04 -109.98
N ASP A 29 -3.38 123.12 -110.69
CA ASP A 29 -2.48 123.93 -111.50
C ASP A 29 -2.11 125.24 -110.76
N PRO A 30 -0.84 125.37 -110.29
CA PRO A 30 -0.42 126.51 -109.49
C PRO A 30 -0.45 127.83 -110.26
N VAL A 31 -0.30 127.82 -111.60
CA VAL A 31 -0.26 129.06 -112.39
C VAL A 31 -1.66 129.66 -112.53
N VAL A 32 -2.67 128.81 -112.80
CA VAL A 32 -4.07 129.24 -112.89
C VAL A 32 -4.57 129.72 -111.51
N TYR A 33 -4.18 129.03 -110.45
CA TYR A 33 -4.54 129.41 -109.08
C TYR A 33 -3.94 130.78 -108.69
N LEU A 34 -2.67 131.02 -108.97
CA LEU A 34 -2.01 132.31 -108.72
C LEU A 34 -2.66 133.44 -109.53
N ASN A 35 -2.91 133.24 -110.82
CA ASN A 35 -3.52 134.26 -111.68
C ASN A 35 -4.97 134.58 -111.29
N SER A 36 -5.72 133.61 -110.75
CA SER A 36 -7.09 133.84 -110.26
C SER A 36 -7.16 134.73 -109.01
N ARG A 37 -6.11 134.73 -108.19
CA ARG A 37 -6.02 135.53 -106.95
C ARG A 37 -5.42 136.92 -107.18
N PHE A 38 -4.64 137.11 -108.24
CA PHE A 38 -3.98 138.38 -108.56
C PHE A 38 -4.21 138.79 -110.03
N PRO A 39 -5.38 139.34 -110.40
CA PRO A 39 -5.72 139.64 -111.80
C PRO A 39 -5.16 140.98 -112.32
N ASP A 40 -5.07 142.01 -111.46
CA ASP A 40 -4.66 143.37 -111.84
C ASP A 40 -3.47 143.89 -111.00
N GLU A 41 -2.71 144.87 -111.51
CA GLU A 41 -1.46 145.40 -110.91
C GLU A 41 -1.59 145.93 -109.48
N THR A 42 -2.77 146.38 -109.05
CA THR A 42 -3.02 146.85 -107.67
C THR A 42 -3.11 145.72 -106.64
N SER A 43 -3.34 144.48 -107.09
CA SER A 43 -3.51 143.28 -106.26
C SER A 43 -2.18 142.72 -105.75
N LEU A 44 -1.06 143.04 -106.41
CA LEU A 44 0.30 142.57 -106.08
C LEU A 44 0.81 143.09 -104.72
N GLY A 45 0.22 144.16 -104.18
CA GLY A 45 0.55 144.64 -102.82
C GLY A 45 0.20 143.65 -101.70
N ALA A 46 -0.70 142.68 -101.96
CA ALA A 46 -1.13 141.67 -100.98
C ALA A 46 -0.31 140.36 -101.03
N LEU A 47 0.70 140.26 -101.90
CA LEU A 47 1.54 139.06 -102.06
C LEU A 47 2.31 138.64 -100.77
N PRO A 48 2.90 139.56 -99.97
CA PRO A 48 3.65 139.16 -98.77
C PRO A 48 2.75 138.48 -97.74
N ALA A 49 1.53 139.01 -97.53
CA ALA A 49 0.57 138.44 -96.59
C ALA A 49 0.10 137.03 -97.01
N PHE A 50 -0.07 136.79 -98.32
CA PHE A 50 -0.41 135.46 -98.83
C PHE A 50 0.75 134.47 -98.69
N LEU A 51 1.99 134.91 -98.93
CA LEU A 51 3.18 134.08 -98.72
C LEU A 51 3.33 133.68 -97.25
N ASP A 52 3.09 134.60 -96.33
CA ASP A 52 3.10 134.31 -94.90
C ASP A 52 1.99 133.31 -94.53
N GLU A 53 0.77 133.49 -95.04
CA GLU A 53 -0.34 132.56 -94.80
C GLU A 53 -0.07 131.15 -95.39
N ALA A 54 0.50 131.07 -96.60
CA ALA A 54 0.86 129.81 -97.24
C ALA A 54 2.01 129.10 -96.50
N ASN A 55 3.04 129.84 -96.08
CA ASN A 55 4.14 129.29 -95.30
C ASN A 55 3.69 128.83 -93.91
N GLU A 56 2.71 129.51 -93.30
CA GLU A 56 2.16 129.11 -92.01
C GLU A 56 1.28 127.85 -92.15
N ARG A 57 0.53 127.71 -93.25
CA ARG A 57 -0.17 126.45 -93.57
C ARG A 57 0.82 125.30 -93.83
N LEU A 58 1.87 125.53 -94.60
CA LEU A 58 2.91 124.53 -94.87
C LEU A 58 3.54 124.04 -93.57
N ARG A 59 3.94 124.96 -92.67
CA ARG A 59 4.50 124.59 -91.36
C ARG A 59 3.54 123.83 -90.47
N LYS A 60 2.23 124.12 -90.52
CA LYS A 60 1.22 123.36 -89.78
C LYS A 60 1.07 121.95 -90.34
N ALA A 61 1.02 121.81 -91.67
CA ALA A 61 0.91 120.52 -92.34
C ALA A 61 2.17 119.65 -92.08
N GLU A 62 3.36 120.23 -92.20
CA GLU A 62 4.63 119.54 -91.92
C GLU A 62 4.70 119.05 -90.47
N ASN A 63 4.29 119.86 -89.49
CA ASN A 63 4.26 119.44 -88.08
C ASN A 63 3.24 118.33 -87.80
N GLN A 64 2.09 118.35 -88.47
CA GLN A 64 1.09 117.28 -88.32
C GLN A 64 1.58 115.97 -88.95
N LEU A 65 2.20 116.05 -90.12
CA LEU A 65 2.74 114.88 -90.81
C LEU A 65 3.91 114.27 -90.03
N LEU A 66 4.79 115.10 -89.45
CA LEU A 66 5.85 114.64 -88.56
C LEU A 66 5.29 113.88 -87.35
N LYS A 67 4.28 114.44 -86.66
CA LYS A 67 3.65 113.76 -85.52
C LYS A 67 2.98 112.44 -85.90
N ALA A 68 2.31 112.38 -87.06
CA ALA A 68 1.66 111.16 -87.52
C ALA A 68 2.68 110.08 -87.90
N VAL A 69 3.78 110.45 -88.58
CA VAL A 69 4.86 109.51 -88.94
C VAL A 69 5.58 109.00 -87.70
N GLU A 70 5.82 109.86 -86.69
CA GLU A 70 6.38 109.44 -85.41
C GLU A 70 5.47 108.46 -84.65
N GLN A 71 4.14 108.67 -84.65
CA GLN A 71 3.17 107.74 -84.06
C GLN A 71 3.08 106.41 -84.82
N GLN A 72 3.12 106.44 -86.15
CA GLN A 72 3.09 105.22 -86.97
C GLN A 72 4.37 104.39 -86.77
N ALA A 73 5.54 105.04 -86.76
CA ALA A 73 6.83 104.37 -86.57
C ALA A 73 6.96 103.77 -85.15
N SER A 74 6.48 104.47 -84.11
CA SER A 74 6.48 103.95 -82.74
C SER A 74 5.50 102.79 -82.55
N ASN A 75 4.29 102.86 -83.12
CA ASN A 75 3.32 101.76 -83.00
C ASN A 75 3.73 100.50 -83.77
N ALA A 76 4.31 100.65 -84.97
CA ALA A 76 4.80 99.51 -85.74
C ALA A 76 5.96 98.79 -85.01
N SER A 77 6.89 99.56 -84.44
CA SER A 77 7.98 99.05 -83.61
C SER A 77 7.47 98.31 -82.36
N ASN A 78 6.48 98.87 -81.67
CA ASN A 78 5.94 98.27 -80.45
C ASN A 78 5.18 96.96 -80.73
N ALA A 79 4.37 96.91 -81.79
CA ALA A 79 3.61 95.72 -82.16
C ALA A 79 4.53 94.55 -82.57
N GLU A 80 5.63 94.82 -83.27
CA GLU A 80 6.61 93.81 -83.66
C GLU A 80 7.42 93.31 -82.44
N SER A 81 7.73 94.22 -81.50
CA SER A 81 8.37 93.88 -80.23
C SER A 81 7.50 92.97 -79.35
N ASP A 82 6.21 93.29 -79.20
CA ASP A 82 5.29 92.52 -78.35
C ASP A 82 5.02 91.11 -78.91
N LEU A 83 4.87 90.98 -80.23
CA LEU A 83 4.67 89.68 -80.89
C LEU A 83 5.90 88.78 -80.74
N LYS A 84 7.10 89.37 -80.80
CA LYS A 84 8.36 88.66 -80.57
C LYS A 84 8.49 88.25 -79.11
N GLY A 85 8.16 89.15 -78.17
CA GLY A 85 8.14 88.86 -76.73
C GLY A 85 7.20 87.72 -76.36
N ALA A 86 6.00 87.67 -76.95
CA ALA A 86 5.03 86.60 -76.67
C ALA A 86 5.50 85.22 -77.19
N LYS A 87 6.11 85.16 -78.39
CA LYS A 87 6.67 83.92 -78.93
C LYS A 87 7.86 83.41 -78.11
N GLU A 88 8.72 84.32 -77.67
CA GLU A 88 9.84 83.99 -76.79
C GLU A 88 9.35 83.49 -75.42
N ALA A 89 8.32 84.12 -74.83
CA ALA A 89 7.76 83.70 -73.55
C ALA A 89 7.14 82.28 -73.59
N VAL A 90 6.43 81.92 -74.66
CA VAL A 90 5.83 80.59 -74.82
C VAL A 90 6.91 79.51 -75.01
N ALA A 91 7.95 79.80 -75.81
CA ALA A 91 9.09 78.90 -75.95
C ALA A 91 9.81 78.70 -74.60
N GLN A 92 10.02 79.77 -73.85
CA GLN A 92 10.59 79.71 -72.50
C GLN A 92 9.73 78.92 -71.52
N LEU A 93 8.40 78.97 -71.64
CA LEU A 93 7.50 78.23 -70.75
C LEU A 93 7.57 76.72 -70.99
N TYR A 94 7.64 76.30 -72.25
CA TYR A 94 7.78 74.88 -72.59
C TYR A 94 9.13 74.31 -72.11
N VAL A 95 10.19 75.10 -72.26
CA VAL A 95 11.50 74.79 -71.69
C VAL A 95 11.41 74.68 -70.16
N ARG A 96 10.79 75.66 -69.48
CA ARG A 96 10.64 75.61 -68.02
C ARG A 96 9.83 74.41 -67.51
N VAL A 97 8.74 74.03 -68.18
CA VAL A 97 7.94 72.88 -67.76
C VAL A 97 8.71 71.58 -67.98
N SER A 98 9.45 71.47 -69.09
CA SER A 98 10.35 70.34 -69.33
C SER A 98 11.47 70.28 -68.31
N GLU A 99 12.07 71.42 -67.96
CA GLU A 99 13.10 71.54 -66.93
C GLU A 99 12.54 71.16 -65.55
N ILE A 100 11.37 71.65 -65.15
CA ILE A 100 10.74 71.29 -63.86
C ILE A 100 10.44 69.79 -63.80
N LYS A 101 9.97 69.19 -64.91
CA LYS A 101 9.72 67.75 -64.96
C LYS A 101 11.01 66.93 -64.85
N SER A 102 12.08 67.36 -65.52
CA SER A 102 13.42 66.75 -65.37
C SER A 102 13.90 66.89 -63.93
N GLN A 103 13.84 68.11 -63.39
CA GLN A 103 14.25 68.42 -62.01
C GLN A 103 13.43 67.64 -60.97
N ALA A 104 12.14 67.42 -61.18
CA ALA A 104 11.31 66.64 -60.28
C ALA A 104 11.66 65.13 -60.33
N SER A 105 11.91 64.59 -61.53
CA SER A 105 12.36 63.20 -61.71
C SER A 105 13.74 62.99 -61.10
N GLU A 106 14.67 63.92 -61.34
CA GLU A 106 15.99 63.93 -60.71
C GLU A 106 15.85 64.07 -59.19
N SER A 107 14.93 64.90 -58.68
CA SER A 107 14.69 65.04 -57.24
C SER A 107 14.12 63.76 -56.62
N GLU A 108 13.25 63.02 -57.30
CA GLU A 108 12.73 61.73 -56.82
C GLU A 108 13.85 60.68 -56.75
N GLU A 109 14.69 60.60 -57.79
CA GLU A 109 15.85 59.71 -57.82
C GLU A 109 16.86 60.07 -56.72
N ILE A 110 17.18 61.37 -56.57
CA ILE A 110 18.05 61.88 -55.49
C ILE A 110 17.47 61.55 -54.10
N VAL A 111 16.16 61.71 -53.88
CA VAL A 111 15.54 61.39 -52.58
C VAL A 111 15.56 59.89 -52.30
N LYS A 112 15.35 59.06 -53.33
CA LYS A 112 15.44 57.60 -53.20
C LYS A 112 16.85 57.17 -52.86
N ASP A 113 17.85 57.74 -53.51
CA ASP A 113 19.26 57.51 -53.21
C ASP A 113 19.63 58.02 -51.81
N LEU A 114 19.10 59.19 -51.40
CA LEU A 114 19.30 59.72 -50.05
C LEU A 114 18.71 58.79 -48.99
N CYS A 115 17.49 58.29 -49.17
CA CYS A 115 16.85 57.35 -48.26
C CYS A 115 17.59 56.00 -48.19
N HIS A 116 18.08 55.50 -49.33
CA HIS A 116 18.90 54.29 -49.36
C HIS A 116 20.19 54.48 -48.54
N ASN A 117 20.91 55.59 -48.77
CA ASN A 117 22.11 55.94 -48.02
C ASN A 117 21.82 56.14 -46.51
N ILE A 118 20.66 56.70 -46.13
CA ILE A 118 20.25 56.82 -44.73
C ILE A 118 20.02 55.45 -44.09
N CYS A 119 19.38 54.51 -44.80
CA CYS A 119 19.20 53.15 -44.31
C CYS A 119 20.53 52.42 -44.16
N GLU A 120 21.44 52.55 -45.12
CA GLU A 120 22.80 51.98 -45.02
C GLU A 120 23.57 52.59 -43.85
N LEU A 121 23.44 53.91 -43.63
CA LEU A 121 24.03 54.59 -42.48
C LEU A 121 23.44 54.10 -41.16
N ASP A 122 22.14 53.83 -41.09
CA ASP A 122 21.49 53.34 -39.87
C ASP A 122 21.85 51.86 -39.59
N VAL A 123 21.96 51.04 -40.64
CA VAL A 123 22.54 49.69 -40.54
C VAL A 123 24.01 49.75 -40.08
N ALA A 124 24.80 50.67 -40.62
CA ALA A 124 26.17 50.88 -40.18
C ALA A 124 26.23 51.36 -38.72
N LYS A 125 25.36 52.29 -38.31
CA LYS A 125 25.28 52.81 -36.95
C LYS A 125 24.86 51.73 -35.95
N THR A 126 23.86 50.92 -36.27
CA THR A 126 23.40 49.81 -35.43
C THR A 126 24.48 48.72 -35.31
N ASN A 127 25.12 48.35 -36.42
CA ASN A 127 26.24 47.41 -36.42
C ASN A 127 27.45 47.94 -35.63
N LEU A 128 27.80 49.23 -35.78
CA LEU A 128 28.84 49.89 -35.01
C LEU A 128 28.50 49.93 -33.52
N THR A 129 27.27 50.27 -33.16
CA THR A 129 26.80 50.31 -31.76
C THR A 129 26.86 48.91 -31.14
N SER A 130 26.42 47.88 -31.87
CA SER A 130 26.52 46.48 -31.45
C SER A 130 27.99 46.04 -31.28
N SER A 131 28.85 46.39 -32.23
CA SER A 131 30.29 46.10 -32.19
C SER A 131 30.99 46.79 -31.01
N ILE A 132 30.66 48.05 -30.73
CA ILE A 132 31.19 48.79 -29.57
C ILE A 132 30.71 48.14 -28.26
N ASN A 133 29.44 47.76 -28.16
CA ASN A 133 28.90 47.13 -26.96
C ASN A 133 29.48 45.74 -26.71
N THR A 134 29.72 44.95 -27.75
CA THR A 134 30.38 43.63 -27.64
C THR A 134 31.84 43.79 -27.23
N LEU A 135 32.60 44.71 -27.84
CA LEU A 135 33.98 45.05 -27.42
C LEU A 135 34.03 45.52 -25.96
N ARG A 136 33.11 46.40 -25.56
CA ARG A 136 32.99 46.88 -24.18
C ARG A 136 32.69 45.74 -23.20
N SER A 137 31.87 44.78 -23.59
CA SER A 137 31.55 43.60 -22.78
C SER A 137 32.78 42.69 -22.61
N VAL A 138 33.60 42.51 -23.65
CA VAL A 138 34.89 41.79 -23.55
C VAL A 138 35.87 42.55 -22.64
N GLN A 139 35.95 43.88 -22.77
CA GLN A 139 36.79 44.71 -21.90
C GLN A 139 36.35 44.62 -20.43
N LEU A 140 35.05 44.66 -20.17
CA LEU A 140 34.50 44.54 -18.83
C LEU A 140 34.75 43.14 -18.25
N TRP A 141 34.64 42.08 -19.06
CA TRP A 141 35.03 40.72 -18.65
C TRP A 141 36.51 40.64 -18.26
N MET A 142 37.42 41.20 -19.07
CA MET A 142 38.84 41.28 -18.74
C MET A 142 39.10 42.01 -17.43
N LEU A 143 38.42 43.13 -17.21
CA LEU A 143 38.52 43.90 -15.96
C LEU A 143 38.06 43.07 -14.76
N GLN A 144 36.93 42.36 -14.89
CA GLN A 144 36.45 41.49 -13.81
C GLN A 144 37.40 40.33 -13.53
N LEU A 145 38.03 39.72 -14.54
CA LEU A 145 39.05 38.69 -14.33
C LEU A 145 40.31 39.24 -13.62
N GLN A 146 40.69 40.50 -13.88
CA GLN A 146 41.78 41.15 -13.17
C GLN A 146 41.41 41.47 -11.70
N VAL A 147 40.19 41.93 -11.44
CA VAL A 147 39.67 42.12 -10.08
C VAL A 147 39.59 40.78 -9.35
N LEU A 148 39.16 39.71 -10.03
CA LEU A 148 39.11 38.35 -9.50
C LEU A 148 40.49 37.88 -9.04
N SER A 149 41.51 37.99 -9.91
CA SER A 149 42.89 37.61 -9.59
C SER A 149 43.45 38.41 -8.40
N SER A 150 43.32 39.73 -8.43
CA SER A 150 43.90 40.60 -7.39
C SER A 150 43.18 40.52 -6.05
N SER A 151 41.85 40.30 -6.04
CA SER A 151 41.08 40.07 -4.81
C SER A 151 41.37 38.71 -4.19
N PHE A 152 41.59 37.69 -5.03
CA PHE A 152 41.99 36.36 -4.58
C PHE A 152 43.38 36.36 -3.95
N GLU A 153 44.36 37.04 -4.55
CA GLU A 153 45.71 37.23 -3.97
C GLU A 153 45.65 37.91 -2.59
N LYS A 154 44.72 38.87 -2.42
CA LYS A 154 44.48 39.57 -1.16
C LYS A 154 43.58 38.80 -0.18
N ARG A 155 43.13 37.59 -0.53
CA ARG A 155 42.27 36.70 0.28
C ARG A 155 40.91 37.31 0.65
N ARG A 156 40.35 38.17 -0.20
CA ARG A 156 39.04 38.80 0.04
C ARG A 156 37.94 38.05 -0.72
N PHE A 157 37.43 36.97 -0.13
CA PHE A 157 36.54 36.03 -0.81
C PHE A 157 35.22 36.65 -1.29
N LEU A 158 34.63 37.59 -0.57
CA LEU A 158 33.42 38.30 -1.05
C LEU A 158 33.68 39.13 -2.32
N GLN A 159 34.80 39.85 -2.37
CA GLN A 159 35.17 40.64 -3.55
C GLN A 159 35.48 39.72 -4.74
N THR A 160 36.11 38.58 -4.48
CA THR A 160 36.37 37.54 -5.48
C THR A 160 35.06 36.92 -5.98
N ARG A 161 34.10 36.65 -5.09
CA ARG A 161 32.75 36.16 -5.45
C ARG A 161 32.03 37.14 -6.36
N ASP A 162 31.98 38.41 -5.99
CA ASP A 162 31.26 39.43 -6.77
C ASP A 162 31.86 39.60 -8.17
N ALA A 163 33.19 39.62 -8.26
CA ALA A 163 33.90 39.67 -9.53
C ALA A 163 33.64 38.40 -10.37
N LEU A 164 33.59 37.21 -9.75
CA LEU A 164 33.29 35.96 -10.44
C LEU A 164 31.85 35.94 -10.95
N GLN A 165 30.88 36.37 -10.15
CA GLN A 165 29.47 36.42 -10.54
C GLN A 165 29.27 37.30 -11.78
N GLU A 166 29.95 38.44 -11.81
CA GLU A 166 29.89 39.36 -12.95
C GLU A 166 30.66 38.81 -14.17
N ALA A 167 31.82 38.17 -13.96
CA ALA A 167 32.56 37.48 -15.02
C ALA A 167 31.75 36.33 -15.65
N LEU A 168 30.99 35.57 -14.85
CA LEU A 168 30.12 34.49 -15.33
C LEU A 168 29.04 35.01 -16.28
N LYS A 169 28.43 36.18 -16.01
CA LYS A 169 27.44 36.81 -16.91
C LYS A 169 28.03 37.08 -18.29
N TYR A 170 29.25 37.63 -18.34
CA TYR A 170 29.93 37.87 -19.61
C TYR A 170 30.32 36.56 -20.29
N SER A 171 30.83 35.56 -19.55
CA SER A 171 31.17 34.26 -20.12
C SER A 171 29.97 33.58 -20.80
N ALA A 172 28.77 33.70 -20.22
CA ALA A 172 27.52 33.19 -20.79
C ALA A 172 27.12 33.95 -22.06
N MET A 173 27.28 35.28 -22.10
CA MET A 173 27.01 36.08 -23.29
C MET A 173 27.89 35.67 -24.49
N PHE A 174 29.13 35.25 -24.23
CA PHE A 174 30.10 34.84 -25.25
C PHE A 174 30.11 33.33 -25.54
N GLU A 175 29.17 32.56 -25.00
CA GLU A 175 29.12 31.10 -25.18
C GLU A 175 28.98 30.65 -26.64
N LYS A 176 28.22 31.40 -27.45
CA LYS A 176 28.08 31.16 -28.90
C LYS A 176 29.31 31.55 -29.72
N MET A 177 30.25 32.29 -29.11
CA MET A 177 31.45 32.84 -29.75
C MET A 177 32.74 32.25 -29.16
N LYS A 178 32.66 31.05 -28.57
CA LYS A 178 33.78 30.34 -27.92
C LYS A 178 34.98 30.10 -28.83
N ASP A 179 34.78 30.01 -30.14
CA ASP A 179 35.85 29.71 -31.11
C ASP A 179 36.79 30.90 -31.38
N ILE A 180 36.40 32.12 -30.98
CA ILE A 180 37.25 33.30 -31.14
C ILE A 180 38.44 33.18 -30.17
N PRO A 181 39.70 33.31 -30.66
CA PRO A 181 40.89 33.03 -29.86
C PRO A 181 40.97 33.85 -28.57
N LYS A 182 40.55 35.11 -28.61
CA LYS A 182 40.54 35.97 -27.41
C LYS A 182 39.48 35.55 -26.40
N VAL A 183 38.28 35.15 -26.84
CA VAL A 183 37.22 34.64 -25.97
C VAL A 183 37.66 33.34 -25.32
N LYS A 184 38.28 32.44 -26.08
CA LYS A 184 38.88 31.21 -25.56
C LYS A 184 39.96 31.48 -24.51
N GLU A 185 40.88 32.39 -24.79
CA GLU A 185 41.92 32.80 -23.82
C GLU A 185 41.33 33.32 -22.50
N LEU A 186 40.26 34.13 -22.57
CA LEU A 186 39.59 34.66 -21.38
C LEU A 186 38.83 33.58 -20.61
N ASN A 187 38.17 32.67 -21.32
CA ASN A 187 37.50 31.53 -20.70
C ASN A 187 38.51 30.61 -20.01
N ASP A 188 39.61 30.27 -20.68
CA ASP A 188 40.68 29.44 -20.12
C ASP A 188 41.28 30.09 -18.86
N LYS A 189 41.51 31.41 -18.88
CA LYS A 189 41.96 32.18 -17.70
C LYS A 189 40.93 32.16 -16.57
N GLN A 190 39.64 32.33 -16.87
CA GLN A 190 38.58 32.22 -15.87
C GLN A 190 38.55 30.84 -15.23
N THR A 191 38.57 29.77 -16.04
CA THR A 191 38.60 28.38 -15.54
C THR A 191 39.85 28.12 -14.70
N GLN A 192 41.01 28.65 -15.09
CA GLN A 192 42.25 28.50 -14.33
C GLN A 192 42.17 29.20 -12.97
N LEU A 193 41.69 30.44 -12.90
CA LEU A 193 41.50 31.18 -11.64
C LEU A 193 40.49 30.46 -10.73
N CYS A 194 39.38 29.98 -11.30
CA CYS A 194 38.41 29.15 -10.60
C CYS A 194 39.08 27.91 -9.97
N ARG A 195 39.84 27.12 -10.75
CA ARG A 195 40.55 25.94 -10.26
C ARG A 195 41.56 26.27 -9.15
N GLN A 196 42.28 27.39 -9.27
CA GLN A 196 43.23 27.84 -8.25
C GLN A 196 42.51 28.22 -6.95
N ALA A 197 41.38 28.94 -7.04
CA ALA A 197 40.57 29.30 -5.90
C ALA A 197 39.98 28.07 -5.20
N GLU A 198 39.40 27.13 -5.96
CA GLU A 198 38.88 25.85 -5.43
C GLU A 198 39.96 25.04 -4.73
N TYR A 199 41.13 24.89 -5.36
CA TYR A 199 42.24 24.13 -4.79
C TYR A 199 42.73 24.77 -3.49
N TYR A 200 42.88 26.09 -3.46
CA TYR A 200 43.28 26.81 -2.26
C TYR A 200 42.24 26.62 -1.14
N ILE A 201 40.98 26.98 -1.39
CA ILE A 201 39.91 26.87 -0.39
C ILE A 201 39.85 25.45 0.17
N ARG A 202 39.84 24.44 -0.70
CA ARG A 202 39.75 23.03 -0.29
C ARG A 202 40.97 22.55 0.50
N ASN A 203 42.19 23.02 0.21
CA ASN A 203 43.42 22.53 0.87
C ASN A 203 43.88 23.36 2.07
N THR A 204 43.65 24.67 2.06
CA THR A 204 44.20 25.58 3.07
C THR A 204 43.10 26.05 4.03
N VAL A 205 41.96 26.50 3.51
CA VAL A 205 40.84 26.97 4.33
C VAL A 205 40.14 25.78 5.03
N PHE A 206 39.89 24.70 4.28
CA PHE A 206 39.22 23.50 4.80
C PHE A 206 40.16 22.31 5.06
N GLY A 207 41.47 22.44 4.83
CA GLY A 207 42.42 21.34 5.06
C GLY A 207 42.92 21.24 6.51
N GLU A 208 43.15 22.39 7.16
CA GLU A 208 43.62 22.48 8.56
C GLU A 208 42.45 22.77 9.52
N LEU A 209 41.42 21.91 9.47
CA LEU A 209 40.23 22.08 10.30
C LEU A 209 40.50 21.73 11.76
N ASN A 210 40.61 22.76 12.60
CA ASN A 210 40.45 22.67 14.04
C ASN A 210 39.14 23.34 14.42
N LEU A 211 38.12 22.55 14.79
CA LEU A 211 36.77 23.01 15.16
C LEU A 211 36.75 24.05 16.30
N GLU A 212 37.83 24.16 17.07
CA GLU A 212 37.96 25.08 18.21
C GLU A 212 38.46 26.48 17.82
N THR A 213 39.06 26.65 16.63
CA THR A 213 39.69 27.91 16.18
C THR A 213 39.19 28.34 14.79
N ILE A 214 37.91 28.13 14.51
CA ILE A 214 37.31 28.40 13.20
C ILE A 214 36.92 29.89 13.07
N ASP A 215 37.31 30.50 11.95
CA ASP A 215 36.73 31.76 11.48
C ASP A 215 35.51 31.46 10.61
N GLU A 216 34.33 31.47 11.24
CA GLU A 216 33.03 31.17 10.59
C GLU A 216 32.76 32.09 9.39
N ASN A 217 33.13 33.37 9.49
CA ASN A 217 32.89 34.35 8.44
C ASN A 217 33.77 34.05 7.23
N LEU A 218 35.07 33.82 7.44
CA LEU A 218 35.98 33.49 6.34
C LEU A 218 35.55 32.23 5.59
N MET A 219 35.11 31.19 6.31
CA MET A 219 34.64 29.95 5.71
C MET A 219 33.32 30.14 4.96
N ALA A 220 32.38 30.92 5.52
CA ALA A 220 31.12 31.25 4.84
C ALA A 220 31.35 32.05 3.55
N GLU A 221 32.26 33.01 3.58
CA GLU A 221 32.64 33.79 2.38
C GLU A 221 33.31 32.90 1.33
N ALA A 222 34.19 31.98 1.73
CA ALA A 222 34.83 31.02 0.84
C ALA A 222 33.82 30.04 0.22
N CYS A 223 32.85 29.54 1.00
CA CYS A 223 31.74 28.73 0.49
C CYS A 223 30.88 29.48 -0.52
N ALA A 224 30.57 30.76 -0.27
CA ALA A 224 29.80 31.59 -1.19
C ALA A 224 30.50 31.79 -2.54
N LEU A 225 31.83 31.82 -2.57
CA LEU A 225 32.61 31.82 -3.81
C LEU A 225 32.52 30.48 -4.54
N VAL A 226 32.68 29.36 -3.83
CA VAL A 226 32.59 28.01 -4.42
C VAL A 226 31.18 27.69 -4.91
N ASP A 227 30.14 28.30 -4.33
CA ASP A 227 28.76 28.08 -4.74
C ASP A 227 28.46 28.56 -6.17
N LEU A 228 29.19 29.57 -6.64
CA LEU A 228 29.11 30.06 -8.03
C LEU A 228 29.86 29.17 -9.04
N MET A 229 30.64 28.20 -8.56
CA MET A 229 31.41 27.30 -9.40
C MET A 229 30.60 26.07 -9.83
N GLU A 230 31.22 25.20 -10.63
CA GLU A 230 30.64 23.94 -11.08
C GLU A 230 30.33 22.99 -9.90
N GLU A 231 29.28 22.17 -10.06
CA GLU A 231 28.80 21.25 -9.02
C GLU A 231 29.86 20.22 -8.57
N GLU A 232 30.78 19.86 -9.47
CA GLU A 232 31.91 18.97 -9.15
C GLU A 232 32.85 19.58 -8.10
N SER A 233 33.02 20.91 -8.10
CA SER A 233 33.86 21.62 -7.12
C SER A 233 33.22 21.61 -5.74
N LYS A 234 31.89 21.81 -5.68
CA LYS A 234 31.12 21.73 -4.43
C LYS A 234 31.20 20.32 -3.84
N LYS A 235 31.02 19.29 -4.67
CA LYS A 235 31.15 17.89 -4.26
C LYS A 235 32.56 17.58 -3.73
N LYS A 236 33.62 17.95 -4.46
CA LYS A 236 35.02 17.74 -4.02
C LYS A 236 35.33 18.40 -2.69
N LEU A 237 34.83 19.61 -2.47
CA LEU A 237 35.00 20.31 -1.21
C LEU A 237 34.24 19.62 -0.08
N ARG A 238 32.96 19.30 -0.30
CA ARG A 238 32.10 18.61 0.65
C ARG A 238 32.65 17.24 1.05
N ASP A 239 33.04 16.40 0.09
CA ASP A 239 33.55 15.06 0.33
C ASP A 239 34.86 15.10 1.15
N ARG A 240 35.80 16.00 0.79
CA ARG A 240 37.01 16.17 1.59
C ARG A 240 36.71 16.67 3.00
N PHE A 241 35.76 17.60 3.13
CA PHE A 241 35.36 18.16 4.40
C PHE A 241 34.76 17.09 5.33
N THR A 242 33.82 16.27 4.81
CA THR A 242 33.21 15.18 5.58
C THR A 242 34.24 14.11 5.95
N ASP A 243 35.17 13.77 5.04
CA ASP A 243 36.27 12.86 5.32
C ASP A 243 37.18 13.39 6.45
N LYS A 244 37.51 14.68 6.42
CA LYS A 244 38.35 15.30 7.45
C LYS A 244 37.67 15.32 8.83
N LEU A 245 36.37 15.62 8.89
CA LEU A 245 35.60 15.54 10.14
C LEU A 245 35.57 14.11 10.72
N LEU A 246 35.46 13.10 9.85
CA LEU A 246 35.42 11.68 10.22
C LEU A 246 36.82 11.06 10.42
N GLU A 247 37.91 11.81 10.25
CA GLU A 247 39.26 11.32 10.55
C GLU A 247 39.40 10.99 12.04
N SER A 248 38.87 11.87 12.91
CA SER A 248 38.84 11.67 14.36
C SER A 248 38.02 10.42 14.76
N TYR A 249 36.92 10.16 14.05
CA TYR A 249 36.14 8.94 14.18
C TYR A 249 36.96 7.71 13.79
N SER A 250 37.62 7.75 12.64
CA SER A 250 38.40 6.64 12.10
C SER A 250 39.60 6.28 12.99
N LEU A 251 40.23 7.27 13.62
CA LEU A 251 41.31 7.07 14.58
C LEU A 251 40.82 6.42 15.88
N ARG A 252 39.69 6.90 16.43
CA ARG A 252 39.14 6.40 17.69
C ARG A 252 38.64 4.96 17.58
N PHE A 253 37.94 4.65 16.50
CA PHE A 253 37.34 3.33 16.26
C PHE A 253 38.17 2.46 15.30
N LYS A 254 39.49 2.72 15.25
CA LYS A 254 40.44 1.91 14.50
C LYS A 254 40.40 0.45 14.99
N ARG A 255 40.70 -0.47 14.08
CA ARG A 255 40.82 -1.90 14.37
C ARG A 255 41.78 -2.15 15.54
N ASP A 256 41.49 -3.16 16.34
CA ASP A 256 42.19 -3.56 17.57
C ASP A 256 41.99 -2.63 18.80
N THR A 257 41.26 -1.53 18.69
CA THR A 257 40.91 -0.72 19.87
C THR A 257 39.73 -1.31 20.65
N ASP A 258 39.70 -1.07 21.96
CA ASP A 258 38.61 -1.53 22.83
C ASP A 258 37.27 -0.85 22.50
N ASP A 259 37.31 0.31 21.83
CA ASP A 259 36.13 1.03 21.32
C ASP A 259 35.58 0.41 20.02
N ALA A 260 36.39 -0.35 19.26
CA ALA A 260 35.99 -0.96 18.00
C ALA A 260 35.24 -2.30 18.17
N LYS A 261 35.20 -2.85 19.39
CA LYS A 261 34.50 -4.11 19.71
C LYS A 261 33.00 -4.04 19.41
N LEU A 262 32.43 -5.17 18.96
CA LEU A 262 31.02 -5.28 18.57
C LEU A 262 30.06 -4.90 19.71
N GLU A 263 30.32 -5.36 20.94
CA GLU A 263 29.51 -5.05 22.13
C GLU A 263 29.39 -3.55 22.42
N ARG A 264 30.38 -2.76 22.00
CA ARG A 264 30.45 -1.32 22.28
C ARG A 264 30.11 -0.45 21.08
N THR A 265 29.44 -1.02 20.08
CA THR A 265 29.00 -0.31 18.88
C THR A 265 28.21 0.96 19.20
N GLU A 266 27.45 0.99 20.31
CA GLU A 266 26.73 2.18 20.77
C GLU A 266 27.63 3.42 20.94
N ARG A 267 28.91 3.25 21.29
CA ARG A 267 29.86 4.38 21.41
C ARG A 267 30.09 5.10 20.09
N ARG A 268 30.05 4.40 18.95
CA ARG A 268 30.15 4.99 17.61
C ARG A 268 29.01 5.97 17.36
N TYR A 269 27.80 5.59 17.78
CA TYR A 269 26.60 6.39 17.62
C TYR A 269 26.56 7.60 18.54
N VAL A 270 26.94 7.43 19.81
CA VAL A 270 27.05 8.56 20.76
C VAL A 270 28.10 9.57 20.29
N PHE A 271 29.25 9.09 19.82
CA PHE A 271 30.28 9.96 19.24
C PHE A 271 29.74 10.76 18.05
N PHE A 272 29.01 10.11 17.14
CA PHE A 272 28.47 10.78 15.97
C PHE A 272 27.39 11.80 16.31
N ARG A 273 26.50 11.50 17.26
CA ARG A 273 25.54 12.51 17.77
C ARG A 273 26.27 13.75 18.31
N GLY A 274 27.30 13.55 19.13
CA GLY A 274 28.11 14.66 19.63
C GLY A 274 28.93 15.39 18.54
N LEU A 275 29.25 14.73 17.42
CA LEU A 275 29.84 15.38 16.25
C LEU A 275 28.81 16.25 15.52
N LEU A 276 27.59 15.77 15.34
CA LEU A 276 26.49 16.51 14.72
C LEU A 276 26.08 17.74 15.55
N GLU A 277 26.01 17.61 16.88
CA GLU A 277 25.74 18.74 17.77
C GLU A 277 26.83 19.81 17.68
N ARG A 278 28.11 19.40 17.68
CA ARG A 278 29.23 20.34 17.47
C ARG A 278 29.17 21.01 16.10
N TYR A 279 28.80 20.27 15.05
CA TYR A 279 28.60 20.82 13.73
C TYR A 279 27.46 21.87 13.72
N ASP A 280 26.31 21.59 14.32
CA ASP A 280 25.17 22.54 14.34
C ASP A 280 25.49 23.80 15.18
N ASN A 281 26.37 23.70 16.16
CA ASN A 281 26.78 24.85 16.97
C ASN A 281 27.77 25.79 16.26
N VAL A 282 28.70 25.25 15.46
CA VAL A 282 29.82 26.02 14.88
C VAL A 282 29.67 26.28 13.38
N LEU A 283 29.07 25.36 12.64
CA LEU A 283 29.14 25.33 11.17
C LEU A 283 27.79 25.47 10.46
N LYS A 284 26.71 25.64 11.21
CA LYS A 284 25.35 25.75 10.68
C LYS A 284 25.18 26.85 9.63
N ASN A 285 25.90 27.96 9.78
CA ASN A 285 25.81 29.12 8.89
C ASN A 285 26.94 29.18 7.85
N VAL A 286 27.90 28.26 7.89
CA VAL A 286 29.07 28.27 6.99
C VAL A 286 28.72 27.74 5.60
N PHE A 287 27.89 26.70 5.52
CA PHE A 287 27.55 26.06 4.26
C PHE A 287 26.14 26.45 3.78
N PRO A 288 25.95 26.70 2.47
CA PRO A 288 24.61 26.85 1.90
C PRO A 288 23.76 25.58 2.13
N ARG A 289 22.47 25.76 2.44
CA ARG A 289 21.57 24.63 2.78
C ARG A 289 21.43 23.60 1.66
N HIS A 290 21.48 24.03 0.40
CA HIS A 290 21.36 23.13 -0.75
C HIS A 290 22.56 22.20 -0.95
N TRP A 291 23.71 22.46 -0.31
CA TRP A 291 24.88 21.56 -0.38
C TRP A 291 24.67 20.25 0.37
N CYS A 292 23.68 20.20 1.27
CA CYS A 292 23.32 19.02 2.05
C CYS A 292 24.51 18.39 2.81
N VAL A 293 25.43 19.23 3.30
CA VAL A 293 26.65 18.79 4.03
C VAL A 293 26.33 17.90 5.24
N PRO A 294 25.38 18.23 6.15
CA PRO A 294 25.10 17.35 7.29
C PRO A 294 24.47 16.01 6.86
N GLN A 295 23.68 16.00 5.78
CA GLN A 295 23.11 14.77 5.24
C GLN A 295 24.20 13.86 4.66
N GLU A 296 25.12 14.42 3.87
CA GLU A 296 26.24 13.68 3.29
C GLU A 296 27.22 13.20 4.37
N LEU A 297 27.44 13.99 5.43
CA LEU A 297 28.20 13.54 6.60
C LEU A 297 27.57 12.28 7.25
N CYS A 298 26.24 12.25 7.35
CA CYS A 298 25.51 11.06 7.85
C CYS A 298 25.67 9.87 6.91
N VAL A 299 25.63 10.08 5.59
CA VAL A 299 25.86 9.03 4.59
C VAL A 299 27.28 8.44 4.74
N THR A 300 28.31 9.28 4.75
CA THR A 300 29.70 8.82 4.90
C THR A 300 29.91 8.09 6.22
N PHE A 301 29.35 8.60 7.32
CA PHE A 301 29.38 7.91 8.62
C PHE A 301 28.73 6.52 8.56
N CYS A 302 27.53 6.40 7.96
CA CYS A 302 26.84 5.13 7.80
C CYS A 302 27.67 4.15 6.98
N LEU A 303 28.29 4.60 5.88
CA LEU A 303 29.13 3.76 5.03
C LEU A 303 30.40 3.28 5.74
N HIS A 304 31.12 4.16 6.43
CA HIS A 304 32.31 3.77 7.22
C HIS A 304 31.94 2.80 8.35
N THR A 305 30.86 3.10 9.08
CA THR A 305 30.41 2.25 10.19
C THR A 305 29.94 0.89 9.69
N LYS A 306 29.23 0.82 8.56
CA LYS A 306 28.86 -0.43 7.90
C LYS A 306 30.09 -1.27 7.58
N GLN A 307 31.11 -0.68 6.95
CA GLN A 307 32.32 -1.41 6.55
C GLN A 307 33.06 -2.00 7.75
N GLU A 308 33.20 -1.22 8.83
CA GLU A 308 33.87 -1.69 10.05
C GLU A 308 33.03 -2.74 10.80
N LEU A 309 31.70 -2.61 10.83
CA LEU A 309 30.83 -3.64 11.43
C LEU A 309 30.79 -4.92 10.61
N ASP A 310 30.76 -4.84 9.28
CA ASP A 310 30.83 -6.00 8.39
C ASP A 310 32.15 -6.76 8.59
N TYR A 311 33.26 -6.05 8.84
CA TYR A 311 34.52 -6.68 9.25
C TYR A 311 34.42 -7.35 10.63
N ALA A 312 33.97 -6.61 11.66
CA ALA A 312 33.87 -7.12 13.03
C ALA A 312 32.95 -8.35 13.16
N LEU A 313 31.83 -8.37 12.42
CA LEU A 313 30.89 -9.49 12.39
C LEU A 313 31.48 -10.72 11.68
N ARG A 314 32.27 -10.53 10.62
CA ARG A 314 32.97 -11.64 9.94
C ARG A 314 34.03 -12.27 10.83
N GLU A 315 34.78 -11.45 11.56
CA GLU A 315 35.80 -11.94 12.49
C GLU A 315 35.17 -12.68 13.67
N ALA A 316 34.04 -12.19 14.17
CA ALA A 316 33.35 -12.77 15.30
C ALA A 316 32.41 -13.95 14.94
N ALA A 317 32.15 -14.23 13.66
CA ALA A 317 31.03 -15.05 13.14
C ALA A 317 30.71 -16.36 13.89
N ASN A 318 31.71 -17.04 14.47
CA ASN A 318 31.55 -18.32 15.18
C ASN A 318 31.49 -18.20 16.72
N LYS A 319 31.58 -16.99 17.27
CA LYS A 319 31.61 -16.69 18.72
C LYS A 319 30.65 -15.56 19.12
N ILE A 320 29.80 -15.08 18.21
CA ILE A 320 28.85 -14.01 18.51
C ILE A 320 27.76 -14.55 19.42
N ASP A 321 27.62 -13.95 20.60
CA ASP A 321 26.44 -14.13 21.44
C ASP A 321 25.22 -13.46 20.78
N VAL A 322 24.12 -14.20 20.71
CA VAL A 322 22.85 -13.74 20.13
C VAL A 322 22.29 -12.55 20.90
N VAL A 323 22.53 -12.48 22.22
CA VAL A 323 22.10 -11.34 23.05
C VAL A 323 22.84 -10.08 22.63
N VAL A 324 24.16 -10.17 22.44
CA VAL A 324 25.00 -9.05 21.96
C VAL A 324 24.57 -8.65 20.55
N LEU A 325 24.36 -9.61 19.65
CA LEU A 325 23.91 -9.35 18.29
C LEU A 325 22.58 -8.59 18.27
N THR A 326 21.60 -9.06 19.04
CA THR A 326 20.27 -8.44 19.16
C THR A 326 20.38 -7.01 19.71
N TYR A 327 21.18 -6.81 20.75
CA TYR A 327 21.41 -5.49 21.35
C TYR A 327 22.03 -4.51 20.35
N VAL A 328 23.08 -4.93 19.62
CA VAL A 328 23.75 -4.06 18.64
C VAL A 328 22.82 -3.71 17.48
N ILE A 329 22.04 -4.66 16.98
CA ILE A 329 21.05 -4.42 15.93
C ILE A 329 20.01 -3.40 16.39
N GLN A 330 19.46 -3.56 17.60
CA GLN A 330 18.48 -2.62 18.16
C GLN A 330 19.04 -1.21 18.22
N LYS A 331 20.27 -1.04 18.74
CA LYS A 331 20.94 0.26 18.79
C LYS A 331 21.22 0.85 17.40
N THR A 332 21.50 0.00 16.41
CA THR A 332 21.69 0.40 15.02
C THR A 332 20.39 0.95 14.42
N ILE A 333 19.26 0.25 14.63
CA ILE A 333 17.92 0.68 14.17
C ILE A 333 17.57 2.03 14.75
N ASP A 334 17.75 2.20 16.06
CA ASP A 334 17.41 3.44 16.75
C ASP A 334 18.17 4.62 16.15
N VAL A 335 19.46 4.45 15.86
CA VAL A 335 20.32 5.51 15.32
C VAL A 335 19.99 5.82 13.87
N GLU A 336 19.77 4.84 13.00
CA GLU A 336 19.37 5.10 11.61
C GLU A 336 18.02 5.84 11.54
N ARG A 337 17.08 5.49 12.44
CA ARG A 337 15.81 6.20 12.59
C ARG A 337 16.03 7.63 13.08
N ASP A 338 16.85 7.82 14.11
CA ASP A 338 17.17 9.14 14.65
C ASP A 338 17.83 10.03 13.58
N LEU A 339 18.79 9.50 12.81
CA LEU A 339 19.42 10.23 11.71
C LEU A 339 18.40 10.64 10.65
N THR A 340 17.49 9.73 10.29
CA THR A 340 16.42 10.04 9.34
C THR A 340 15.53 11.17 9.85
N GLN A 341 15.16 11.16 11.14
CA GLN A 341 14.34 12.21 11.75
C GLN A 341 15.09 13.54 11.89
N MET A 342 16.33 13.52 12.38
CA MET A 342 17.14 14.72 12.59
C MET A 342 17.46 15.45 11.28
N MET A 343 17.69 14.71 10.20
CA MET A 343 18.04 15.27 8.89
C MET A 343 16.81 15.70 8.08
N THR A 344 15.59 15.52 8.60
CA THR A 344 14.38 16.03 7.95
C THR A 344 14.35 17.56 7.96
N TRP A 345 14.13 18.13 6.77
CA TRP A 345 13.99 19.57 6.62
C TRP A 345 12.66 20.06 7.22
N LYS A 346 12.72 20.69 8.39
CA LYS A 346 11.56 21.33 9.05
C LYS A 346 11.08 22.59 8.31
N ASP A 347 12.01 23.39 7.79
CA ASP A 347 11.69 24.62 7.07
C ASP A 347 11.53 24.39 5.56
N GLU A 348 10.70 25.21 4.90
CA GLU A 348 10.69 25.33 3.44
C GLU A 348 11.71 26.37 2.98
N PHE A 349 12.40 26.08 1.88
CA PHE A 349 13.33 26.99 1.22
C PHE A 349 13.35 26.75 -0.29
N ALA A 350 13.80 27.74 -1.05
CA ALA A 350 13.89 27.67 -2.50
C ALA A 350 14.82 26.53 -2.95
N GLY A 351 14.37 25.71 -3.92
CA GLY A 351 15.15 24.58 -4.43
C GLY A 351 15.05 23.27 -3.63
N LYS A 352 14.32 23.24 -2.50
CA LYS A 352 14.17 22.02 -1.65
C LYS A 352 13.66 20.79 -2.42
N ARG A 353 12.76 20.97 -3.41
CA ARG A 353 12.18 19.87 -4.21
C ARG A 353 13.17 19.23 -5.17
N GLU A 354 14.24 19.93 -5.51
CA GLU A 354 15.29 19.45 -6.43
C GLU A 354 16.40 18.69 -5.69
N LEU A 355 16.37 18.67 -4.35
CA LEU A 355 17.38 18.00 -3.54
C LEU A 355 17.16 16.48 -3.44
N PRO A 356 18.24 15.69 -3.27
CA PRO A 356 18.15 14.26 -3.05
C PRO A 356 17.36 13.91 -1.78
N VAL A 357 16.56 12.85 -1.84
CA VAL A 357 15.90 12.28 -0.66
C VAL A 357 16.85 11.28 0.00
N TYR A 358 17.43 11.66 1.13
CA TYR A 358 18.32 10.80 1.91
C TYR A 358 17.52 9.81 2.76
N LYS A 359 17.90 8.53 2.70
CA LYS A 359 17.33 7.46 3.53
C LYS A 359 18.47 6.73 4.23
N TYR A 360 18.47 6.78 5.57
CA TYR A 360 19.53 6.15 6.37
C TYR A 360 19.16 4.76 6.85
N ASN A 361 17.86 4.48 7.00
CA ASN A 361 17.33 3.17 7.35
C ASN A 361 17.85 2.09 6.39
N GLY A 362 18.49 1.06 6.94
CA GLY A 362 19.04 -0.06 6.20
C GLY A 362 20.52 0.06 5.82
N MET A 363 21.14 1.24 5.91
CA MET A 363 22.51 1.43 5.41
C MET A 363 23.54 0.65 6.23
N ILE A 364 23.57 0.85 7.55
CA ILE A 364 24.40 0.12 8.50
C ILE A 364 23.82 -1.27 8.72
N LEU A 365 22.49 -1.40 8.85
CA LEU A 365 21.82 -2.70 9.06
C LEU A 365 22.14 -3.75 8.00
N SER A 366 22.44 -3.32 6.77
CA SER A 366 22.87 -4.24 5.70
C SER A 366 24.15 -5.02 6.01
N ALA A 367 25.01 -4.57 6.94
CA ALA A 367 26.18 -5.32 7.41
C ALA A 367 25.80 -6.61 8.14
N PHE A 368 24.62 -6.63 8.80
CA PHE A 368 24.20 -7.75 9.63
C PHE A 368 23.52 -8.88 8.86
N LYS A 369 23.11 -8.64 7.60
CA LYS A 369 22.30 -9.58 6.78
C LYS A 369 22.85 -11.02 6.78
N LYS A 370 24.16 -11.18 6.61
CA LYS A 370 24.81 -12.51 6.55
C LYS A 370 24.80 -13.28 7.88
N HIS A 371 24.53 -12.60 8.98
CA HIS A 371 24.57 -13.15 10.34
C HIS A 371 23.18 -13.29 10.96
N MET A 372 22.12 -12.90 10.25
CA MET A 372 20.74 -13.01 10.75
C MET A 372 20.30 -14.45 10.98
N GLY A 373 20.90 -15.42 10.28
CA GLY A 373 20.64 -16.84 10.52
C GLY A 373 20.93 -17.30 11.95
N LEU A 374 21.83 -16.63 12.68
CA LEU A 374 22.08 -16.91 14.11
C LEU A 374 20.87 -16.56 14.98
N LEU A 375 20.11 -15.52 14.63
CA LEU A 375 18.87 -15.18 15.31
C LEU A 375 17.83 -16.27 15.06
N VAL A 376 17.69 -16.70 13.80
CA VAL A 376 16.74 -17.76 13.40
C VAL A 376 17.05 -19.06 14.12
N GLN A 377 18.33 -19.47 14.15
CA GLN A 377 18.77 -20.67 14.88
C GLN A 377 18.52 -20.57 16.39
N ASN A 378 18.67 -19.39 16.99
CA ASN A 378 18.39 -19.23 18.41
C ASN A 378 16.89 -19.28 18.70
N GLU A 379 16.05 -18.69 17.86
CA GLU A 379 14.59 -18.82 17.97
C GLU A 379 14.15 -20.28 17.79
N ASP A 380 14.76 -21.00 16.84
CA ASP A 380 14.56 -22.43 16.61
C ASP A 380 14.88 -23.25 17.88
N ARG A 381 16.07 -23.03 18.46
CA ARG A 381 16.49 -23.67 19.72
C ARG A 381 15.56 -23.34 20.88
N LEU A 382 15.16 -22.08 21.06
CA LEU A 382 14.29 -21.65 22.15
C LEU A 382 12.89 -22.27 22.04
N MET A 383 12.32 -22.35 20.83
CA MET A 383 11.06 -23.05 20.61
C MET A 383 11.19 -24.55 20.87
N GLN A 384 12.28 -25.17 20.43
CA GLN A 384 12.54 -26.57 20.68
C GLN A 384 12.66 -26.87 22.18
N GLU A 385 13.37 -26.03 22.94
CA GLU A 385 13.49 -26.14 24.40
C GLU A 385 12.14 -25.93 25.10
N ALA A 386 11.31 -25.00 24.62
CA ALA A 386 9.95 -24.79 25.14
C ALA A 386 9.05 -26.02 24.92
N LEU A 387 9.16 -26.69 23.76
CA LEU A 387 8.41 -27.91 23.43
C LEU A 387 8.97 -29.18 24.06
N ALA A 388 10.26 -29.21 24.39
CA ALA A 388 10.89 -30.34 25.07
C ALA A 388 10.48 -30.46 26.54
N GLN A 389 9.91 -29.40 27.12
CA GLN A 389 9.31 -29.47 28.44
C GLN A 389 8.12 -30.45 28.41
N PRO A 390 7.97 -31.31 29.44
CA PRO A 390 6.83 -32.20 29.52
C PRO A 390 5.51 -31.41 29.36
N LEU A 391 4.75 -31.69 28.30
CA LEU A 391 3.43 -31.09 28.05
C LEU A 391 2.49 -31.22 29.25
N ILE A 392 2.72 -32.29 30.03
CA ILE A 392 2.13 -32.56 31.34
C ILE A 392 3.29 -32.49 32.32
N GLY A 393 3.43 -31.38 33.04
CA GLY A 393 4.53 -31.20 33.99
C GLY A 393 4.64 -32.38 34.97
N SER A 394 5.87 -32.76 35.33
CA SER A 394 6.18 -33.80 36.34
C SER A 394 5.76 -33.41 37.77
N GLY A 395 4.93 -32.38 37.96
CA GLY A 395 4.44 -31.91 39.23
C GLY A 395 2.92 -31.83 39.21
N ASP A 396 2.30 -32.57 40.13
CA ASP A 396 0.86 -32.72 40.38
C ASP A 396 0.05 -31.42 40.61
N SER A 397 0.62 -30.22 40.42
CA SER A 397 0.01 -28.95 40.81
C SER A 397 -0.50 -28.05 39.67
N LEU A 398 -0.01 -28.19 38.43
CA LEU A 398 -0.39 -27.27 37.33
C LEU A 398 -1.59 -27.76 36.49
N PHE A 399 -2.02 -29.00 36.67
CA PHE A 399 -3.09 -29.62 35.86
C PHE A 399 -4.09 -30.43 36.68
N SER A 400 -4.55 -29.87 37.81
CA SER A 400 -5.63 -30.48 38.60
C SER A 400 -6.87 -30.80 37.75
N CYS A 401 -7.19 -29.95 36.76
CA CYS A 401 -8.28 -30.12 35.81
C CYS A 401 -8.15 -31.31 34.82
N TRP A 402 -6.93 -31.85 34.63
CA TRP A 402 -6.65 -33.04 33.80
C TRP A 402 -6.79 -34.35 34.58
N ASN A 403 -6.67 -34.28 35.91
CA ASN A 403 -6.64 -35.43 36.82
C ASN A 403 -7.86 -35.50 37.76
N SER A 404 -8.64 -34.43 37.88
CA SER A 404 -9.83 -34.35 38.73
C SER A 404 -11.08 -33.91 37.95
N ILE A 405 -12.21 -34.56 38.24
CA ILE A 405 -13.55 -34.20 37.73
C ILE A 405 -14.16 -33.08 38.59
N GLU A 406 -13.74 -32.96 39.85
CA GLU A 406 -14.40 -32.16 40.90
C GLU A 406 -14.12 -30.66 40.82
N GLU A 407 -13.02 -30.23 40.18
CA GLU A 407 -12.80 -28.82 39.89
C GLU A 407 -13.62 -28.40 38.66
N GLU A 408 -14.39 -27.31 38.76
CA GLU A 408 -15.20 -26.77 37.66
C GLU A 408 -14.31 -26.30 36.49
N ALA A 409 -14.06 -27.19 35.53
CA ALA A 409 -13.57 -26.78 34.21
C ALA A 409 -14.62 -25.83 33.62
N ARG A 410 -14.20 -24.62 33.29
CA ARG A 410 -15.04 -23.68 32.58
C ARG A 410 -15.11 -24.09 31.11
N SER A 411 -16.23 -23.76 30.47
CA SER A 411 -16.36 -23.91 29.02
C SER A 411 -15.22 -23.15 28.32
N GLY A 412 -14.54 -23.83 27.40
CA GLY A 412 -13.38 -23.32 26.68
C GLY A 412 -12.02 -23.54 27.35
N THR A 413 -11.93 -24.39 28.38
CA THR A 413 -10.62 -24.75 28.98
C THR A 413 -9.71 -25.43 27.94
N TYR A 414 -8.47 -24.94 27.77
CA TYR A 414 -7.44 -25.44 26.86
C TYR A 414 -6.11 -25.70 27.60
N LEU A 415 -5.10 -26.25 26.91
CA LEU A 415 -3.79 -26.49 27.49
C LEU A 415 -2.98 -25.18 27.65
N PRO A 416 -2.46 -24.82 28.84
CA PRO A 416 -1.66 -23.62 29.07
C PRO A 416 -0.43 -23.49 28.18
N ILE A 417 0.20 -24.62 27.81
CA ILE A 417 1.36 -24.63 26.92
C ILE A 417 1.08 -23.99 25.56
N ALA A 418 -0.16 -24.07 25.06
CA ALA A 418 -0.55 -23.39 23.84
C ALA A 418 -0.47 -21.86 24.01
N GLU A 419 -0.94 -21.34 25.15
CA GLU A 419 -0.89 -19.91 25.46
C GLU A 419 0.55 -19.42 25.59
N ASP A 420 1.39 -20.15 26.33
CA ASP A 420 2.80 -19.79 26.52
C ASP A 420 3.56 -19.76 25.18
N ILE A 421 3.31 -20.73 24.29
CA ILE A 421 3.93 -20.78 22.96
C ILE A 421 3.46 -19.61 22.08
N PHE A 422 2.17 -19.28 22.05
CA PHE A 422 1.69 -18.14 21.26
C PHE A 422 2.13 -16.79 21.84
N VAL A 423 2.32 -16.67 23.16
CA VAL A 423 2.95 -15.49 23.79
C VAL A 423 4.41 -15.38 23.37
N PHE A 424 5.16 -16.49 23.39
CA PHE A 424 6.54 -16.53 22.92
C PHE A 424 6.64 -16.11 21.44
N ILE A 425 5.83 -16.70 20.57
CA ILE A 425 5.80 -16.38 19.13
C ILE A 425 5.46 -14.90 18.91
N LYS A 426 4.56 -14.32 19.72
CA LYS A 426 4.24 -12.89 19.65
C LYS A 426 5.45 -12.00 19.91
N GLU A 427 6.19 -12.27 20.98
CA GLU A 427 7.37 -11.48 21.32
C GLU A 427 8.49 -11.71 20.28
N SER A 428 8.62 -12.93 19.77
CA SER A 428 9.50 -13.26 18.64
C SER A 428 9.14 -12.47 17.38
N LEU A 429 7.86 -12.41 17.02
CA LEU A 429 7.36 -11.63 15.89
C LEU A 429 7.65 -10.12 16.07
N LYS A 430 7.40 -9.56 17.25
CA LYS A 430 7.74 -8.15 17.53
C LYS A 430 9.24 -7.88 17.37
N ARG A 431 10.11 -8.80 17.82
CA ARG A 431 11.56 -8.70 17.63
C ARG A 431 11.91 -8.76 16.14
N ALA A 432 11.39 -9.74 15.41
CA ALA A 432 11.61 -9.89 13.98
C ALA A 432 11.15 -8.65 13.18
N LEU A 433 9.99 -8.06 13.54
CA LEU A 433 9.47 -6.84 12.92
C LEU A 433 10.29 -5.58 13.24
N ARG A 434 11.03 -5.55 14.36
CA ARG A 434 11.99 -4.46 14.62
C ARG A 434 13.25 -4.63 13.78
N ILE A 435 13.71 -5.86 13.62
CA ILE A 435 14.95 -6.22 12.91
C ILE A 435 14.77 -6.18 11.38
N ALA A 436 13.53 -6.33 10.90
CA ALA A 436 12.98 -6.00 9.57
C ALA A 436 13.95 -6.13 8.38
N GLN A 437 14.39 -7.35 8.13
CA GLN A 437 14.69 -7.80 6.77
C GLN A 437 13.59 -8.80 6.40
N GLN A 438 12.89 -8.58 5.28
CA GLN A 438 11.81 -9.44 4.77
C GLN A 438 12.19 -10.93 4.82
N ASP A 439 13.41 -11.24 4.38
CA ASP A 439 14.00 -12.58 4.37
C ASP A 439 14.01 -13.23 5.77
N VAL A 440 14.40 -12.48 6.81
CA VAL A 440 14.51 -13.00 8.19
C VAL A 440 13.14 -13.31 8.77
N LEU A 441 12.13 -12.47 8.48
CA LEU A 441 10.77 -12.72 8.95
C LEU A 441 10.18 -14.00 8.35
N LEU A 442 10.49 -14.29 7.08
CA LEU A 442 10.07 -15.52 6.41
C LEU A 442 10.76 -16.75 7.01
N GLU A 443 12.07 -16.68 7.26
CA GLU A 443 12.82 -17.74 7.92
C GLU A 443 12.29 -18.02 9.34
N MET A 444 11.97 -16.97 10.11
CA MET A 444 11.34 -17.10 11.43
C MET A 444 9.94 -17.73 11.35
N ALA A 445 9.14 -17.34 10.37
CA ALA A 445 7.82 -17.93 10.16
C ALA A 445 7.89 -19.41 9.80
N GLU A 446 8.92 -19.84 9.08
CA GLU A 446 9.18 -21.26 8.83
C GLU A 446 9.46 -22.03 10.13
N VAL A 447 10.29 -21.48 11.02
CA VAL A 447 10.56 -22.05 12.35
C VAL A 447 9.28 -22.18 13.17
N TRP A 448 8.44 -21.14 13.20
CA TRP A 448 7.15 -21.19 13.92
C TRP A 448 6.22 -22.26 13.35
N ARG A 449 6.11 -22.37 12.02
CA ARG A 449 5.27 -23.40 11.37
C ARG A 449 5.71 -24.81 11.76
N ARG A 450 7.02 -25.09 11.70
CA ARG A 450 7.58 -26.41 12.02
C ARG A 450 7.24 -26.82 13.45
N HIS A 451 7.53 -25.95 14.41
CA HIS A 451 7.29 -26.23 15.82
C HIS A 451 5.79 -26.28 16.19
N LEU A 452 4.92 -25.51 15.52
CA LEU A 452 3.47 -25.63 15.72
C LEU A 452 2.93 -26.97 15.19
N ILE A 453 3.51 -27.52 14.11
CA ILE A 453 3.19 -28.88 13.64
C ILE A 453 3.65 -29.93 14.64
N GLU A 454 4.86 -29.78 15.19
CA GLU A 454 5.36 -30.66 16.26
C GLU A 454 4.47 -30.60 17.50
N LEU A 455 4.02 -29.40 17.90
CA LEU A 455 3.04 -29.22 18.98
C LEU A 455 1.73 -29.97 18.68
N ALA A 456 1.21 -29.87 17.45
CA ALA A 456 0.00 -30.60 17.05
C ALA A 456 0.19 -32.13 17.16
N GLN A 457 1.35 -32.65 16.75
CA GLN A 457 1.68 -34.08 16.88
C GLN A 457 1.80 -34.49 18.35
N ALA A 458 2.46 -33.68 19.16
CA ALA A 458 2.66 -33.94 20.58
C ALA A 458 1.31 -33.93 21.33
N ILE A 459 0.43 -32.95 21.06
CA ILE A 459 -0.94 -32.92 21.58
C ILE A 459 -1.75 -34.14 21.08
N SER A 460 -1.60 -34.54 19.82
CA SER A 460 -2.27 -35.73 19.28
C SER A 460 -1.87 -37.02 20.01
N SER A 461 -0.63 -37.10 20.52
CA SER A 461 -0.15 -38.26 21.29
C SER A 461 -0.76 -38.37 22.68
N LEU A 462 -1.23 -37.24 23.23
CA LEU A 462 -1.92 -37.18 24.53
C LEU A 462 -3.39 -37.58 24.45
N LEU A 463 -3.94 -37.69 23.23
CA LEU A 463 -5.36 -37.95 23.02
C LEU A 463 -5.71 -39.40 23.43
N PRO A 464 -6.64 -39.61 24.37
CA PRO A 464 -7.17 -40.95 24.66
C PRO A 464 -7.85 -41.49 23.41
N SER A 465 -7.71 -42.78 23.09
CA SER A 465 -8.45 -43.40 21.98
C SER A 465 -8.73 -44.87 22.32
N PRO A 466 -9.99 -45.27 22.62
CA PRO A 466 -11.22 -44.45 22.75
C PRO A 466 -11.37 -43.79 24.13
N ALA A 467 -12.11 -42.67 24.21
CA ALA A 467 -12.37 -41.95 25.47
C ALA A 467 -13.57 -42.55 26.22
N VAL A 468 -13.37 -43.66 26.93
CA VAL A 468 -14.45 -44.41 27.60
C VAL A 468 -14.80 -43.79 28.94
N ASN A 469 -13.80 -43.39 29.72
CA ASN A 469 -14.03 -42.89 31.08
C ASN A 469 -14.41 -41.41 31.09
N PRO A 470 -15.18 -40.92 32.09
CA PRO A 470 -15.50 -39.49 32.21
C PRO A 470 -14.26 -38.57 32.21
N LEU A 471 -13.17 -39.01 32.84
CA LEU A 471 -11.87 -38.32 32.81
C LEU A 471 -11.26 -38.27 31.40
N GLU A 472 -11.30 -39.38 30.66
CA GLU A 472 -10.77 -39.44 29.29
C GLU A 472 -11.59 -38.57 28.33
N ARG A 473 -12.92 -38.55 28.48
CA ARG A 473 -13.80 -37.65 27.72
C ARG A 473 -13.48 -36.18 28.01
N ARG A 474 -13.26 -35.84 29.29
CA ARG A 474 -12.83 -34.50 29.71
C ARG A 474 -11.51 -34.10 29.08
N ARG A 475 -10.49 -34.99 29.10
CA ARG A 475 -9.19 -34.77 28.44
C ARG A 475 -9.34 -34.56 26.94
N ALA A 476 -10.15 -35.39 26.26
CA ALA A 476 -10.43 -35.23 24.84
C ALA A 476 -11.11 -33.88 24.51
N CYS A 477 -12.00 -33.38 25.38
CA CYS A 477 -12.60 -32.05 25.24
C CYS A 477 -11.59 -30.91 25.39
N ILE A 478 -10.65 -31.00 26.35
CA ILE A 478 -9.59 -30.00 26.54
C ILE A 478 -8.65 -29.99 25.32
N ILE A 479 -8.27 -31.17 24.82
CA ILE A 479 -7.45 -31.29 23.60
C ILE A 479 -8.17 -30.70 22.39
N LEU A 480 -9.47 -30.96 22.25
CA LEU A 480 -10.30 -30.39 21.19
C LEU A 480 -10.31 -28.86 21.24
N ASN A 481 -10.55 -28.27 22.41
CA ASN A 481 -10.51 -26.82 22.61
C ASN A 481 -9.12 -26.24 22.27
N THR A 482 -8.06 -26.94 22.67
CA THR A 482 -6.68 -26.51 22.37
C THR A 482 -6.41 -26.55 20.87
N ALA A 483 -6.86 -27.59 20.16
CA ALA A 483 -6.72 -27.67 18.72
C ALA A 483 -7.49 -26.57 17.98
N ASP A 484 -8.72 -26.27 18.39
CA ASP A 484 -9.53 -25.18 17.83
C ASP A 484 -8.86 -23.82 18.05
N LEU A 485 -8.36 -23.59 19.27
CA LEU A 485 -7.60 -22.40 19.61
C LEU A 485 -6.36 -22.26 18.72
N CYS A 486 -5.47 -23.25 18.73
CA CYS A 486 -4.22 -23.23 17.96
C CYS A 486 -4.49 -23.09 16.45
N GLN A 487 -5.56 -23.68 15.95
CA GLN A 487 -5.96 -23.54 14.55
C GLN A 487 -6.32 -22.09 14.21
N SER A 488 -7.14 -21.44 15.04
CA SER A 488 -7.55 -20.06 14.82
C SER A 488 -6.36 -19.09 14.94
N THR A 489 -5.57 -19.20 16.01
CA THR A 489 -4.41 -18.32 16.25
C THR A 489 -3.28 -18.51 15.24
N SER A 490 -3.07 -19.71 14.72
CA SER A 490 -2.07 -19.95 13.66
C SER A 490 -2.47 -19.31 12.32
N GLN A 491 -3.76 -19.31 11.98
CA GLN A 491 -4.25 -18.65 10.78
C GLN A 491 -4.05 -17.13 10.89
N ASP A 492 -4.48 -16.59 12.02
CA ASP A 492 -4.33 -15.22 12.45
C ASP A 492 -2.87 -14.72 12.39
N LEU A 493 -1.93 -15.53 12.88
CA LEU A 493 -0.48 -15.29 12.77
C LEU A 493 0.00 -15.28 11.31
N GLY A 494 -0.43 -16.24 10.49
CA GLY A 494 -0.07 -16.31 9.08
C GLY A 494 -0.52 -15.09 8.29
N ASP A 495 -1.74 -14.60 8.56
CA ASP A 495 -2.27 -13.37 7.96
C ASP A 495 -1.42 -12.15 8.38
N GLU A 496 -1.01 -12.05 9.66
CA GLU A 496 -0.13 -10.97 10.12
C GLU A 496 1.24 -11.00 9.42
N VAL A 497 1.88 -12.17 9.31
CA VAL A 497 3.17 -12.29 8.61
C VAL A 497 3.02 -11.94 7.13
N CYS A 498 1.93 -12.34 6.47
CA CYS A 498 1.69 -12.01 5.07
C CYS A 498 1.53 -10.51 4.85
N THR A 499 0.76 -9.82 5.70
CA THR A 499 0.60 -8.35 5.60
C THR A 499 1.91 -7.59 5.80
N ARG A 500 2.80 -8.08 6.67
CA ARG A 500 4.05 -7.39 7.03
C ARG A 500 5.23 -7.72 6.12
N SER A 501 5.21 -8.88 5.47
CA SER A 501 6.30 -9.32 4.59
C SER A 501 6.11 -8.93 3.13
N GLU A 502 4.95 -8.42 2.71
CA GLU A 502 4.58 -8.19 1.30
C GLU A 502 4.75 -9.45 0.40
N ALA A 503 4.96 -10.62 0.99
CA ALA A 503 5.19 -11.87 0.29
C ALA A 503 3.86 -12.52 -0.11
N PRO A 504 3.84 -13.29 -1.22
CA PRO A 504 2.62 -13.96 -1.65
C PRO A 504 2.12 -14.94 -0.59
N PRO A 505 0.80 -15.04 -0.38
CA PRO A 505 0.23 -15.86 0.69
C PRO A 505 0.62 -17.33 0.57
N ARG A 506 0.96 -17.81 -0.63
CA ARG A 506 1.40 -19.19 -0.87
C ARG A 506 2.75 -19.54 -0.22
N GLU A 507 3.63 -18.56 -0.01
CA GLU A 507 4.94 -18.78 0.63
C GLU A 507 4.84 -18.69 2.16
N VAL A 508 3.91 -17.86 2.65
CA VAL A 508 3.73 -17.53 4.07
C VAL A 508 2.62 -18.34 4.74
N ALA A 509 1.78 -19.04 3.97
CA ALA A 509 0.60 -19.71 4.49
C ALA A 509 0.92 -20.70 5.62
N PHE A 510 0.08 -20.65 6.66
CA PHE A 510 0.05 -21.60 7.78
C PHE A 510 -0.94 -22.74 7.51
N ASP A 511 -1.25 -23.03 6.24
CA ASP A 511 -2.25 -24.04 5.86
C ASP A 511 -1.91 -25.44 6.41
N GLN A 512 -0.63 -25.82 6.38
CA GLN A 512 -0.18 -27.11 6.94
C GLN A 512 -0.36 -27.17 8.46
N VAL A 513 -0.13 -26.05 9.16
CA VAL A 513 -0.35 -25.95 10.61
C VAL A 513 -1.85 -26.07 10.92
N LYS A 514 -2.68 -25.37 10.14
CA LYS A 514 -4.14 -25.44 10.23
C LYS A 514 -4.64 -26.86 10.01
N GLU A 515 -4.17 -27.53 8.97
CA GLU A 515 -4.54 -28.91 8.65
C GLU A 515 -4.12 -29.88 9.76
N ALA A 516 -2.92 -29.70 10.34
CA ALA A 516 -2.44 -30.49 11.47
C ALA A 516 -3.37 -30.35 12.69
N PHE A 517 -3.74 -29.13 13.09
CA PHE A 517 -4.68 -28.93 14.22
C PHE A 517 -6.11 -29.36 13.89
N SER A 518 -6.60 -29.18 12.66
CA SER A 518 -7.90 -29.71 12.22
C SER A 518 -7.96 -31.24 12.28
N SER A 519 -6.84 -31.92 11.99
CA SER A 519 -6.70 -33.37 12.16
C SER A 519 -6.82 -33.77 13.63
N VAL A 520 -6.14 -33.06 14.54
CA VAL A 520 -6.28 -33.28 16.00
C VAL A 520 -7.72 -33.05 16.46
N TYR A 521 -8.35 -31.94 16.06
CA TYR A 521 -9.73 -31.63 16.38
C TYR A 521 -10.68 -32.77 15.97
N THR A 522 -10.53 -33.28 14.74
CA THR A 522 -11.36 -34.36 14.22
C THR A 522 -11.13 -35.67 14.98
N LYS A 523 -9.88 -36.02 15.29
CA LYS A 523 -9.55 -37.21 16.09
C LYS A 523 -10.12 -37.13 17.50
N SER A 524 -10.12 -35.94 18.12
CA SER A 524 -10.71 -35.74 19.46
C SER A 524 -12.20 -36.04 19.48
N ILE A 525 -12.93 -35.56 18.47
CA ILE A 525 -14.37 -35.86 18.31
C ILE A 525 -14.58 -37.37 18.11
N GLN A 526 -13.78 -37.99 17.25
CA GLN A 526 -13.88 -39.44 17.01
C GLN A 526 -13.63 -40.24 18.29
N SER A 527 -12.65 -39.86 19.10
CA SER A 527 -12.38 -40.53 20.38
C SER A 527 -13.56 -40.47 21.35
N ILE A 528 -14.22 -39.31 21.45
CA ILE A 528 -15.41 -39.13 22.29
C ILE A 528 -16.57 -39.97 21.76
N LEU A 529 -16.81 -39.96 20.45
CA LEU A 529 -17.86 -40.76 19.81
C LEU A 529 -17.64 -42.26 20.02
N GLN A 530 -16.42 -42.77 19.76
CA GLN A 530 -16.08 -44.17 19.96
C GLN A 530 -16.23 -44.61 21.42
N GLY A 531 -15.84 -43.74 22.36
CA GLY A 531 -16.04 -43.98 23.78
C GLY A 531 -17.51 -44.11 24.16
N LEU A 532 -18.37 -43.21 23.66
CA LEU A 532 -19.81 -43.27 23.88
C LEU A 532 -20.45 -44.49 23.20
N GLU A 533 -20.03 -44.82 21.98
CA GLU A 533 -20.50 -45.99 21.24
C GLU A 533 -20.21 -47.30 22.00
N LEU A 534 -19.01 -47.44 22.58
CA LEU A 534 -18.65 -48.61 23.38
C LEU A 534 -19.48 -48.72 24.67
N GLN A 535 -19.87 -47.60 25.28
CA GLN A 535 -20.76 -47.61 26.45
C GLN A 535 -22.19 -47.99 26.09
N LEU A 536 -22.68 -47.55 24.92
CA LEU A 536 -24.04 -47.80 24.46
C LEU A 536 -24.23 -49.18 23.79
N ALA A 537 -23.16 -49.75 23.22
CA ALA A 537 -23.17 -51.03 22.51
C ALA A 537 -23.83 -52.20 23.28
N PRO A 538 -23.48 -52.51 24.56
CA PRO A 538 -24.09 -53.65 25.26
C PRO A 538 -25.61 -53.50 25.42
N MET A 539 -26.09 -52.29 25.74
CA MET A 539 -27.52 -52.02 25.86
C MET A 539 -28.24 -52.16 24.51
N LEU A 540 -27.58 -51.75 23.42
CA LEU A 540 -28.11 -51.88 22.07
C LEU A 540 -28.19 -53.35 21.60
N VAL A 541 -27.21 -54.17 21.98
CA VAL A 541 -27.19 -55.62 21.71
C VAL A 541 -28.36 -56.29 22.43
N ASP A 542 -28.52 -56.02 23.73
CA ASP A 542 -29.59 -56.58 24.53
C ASP A 542 -30.97 -56.14 24.01
N TYR A 543 -31.08 -54.89 23.55
CA TYR A 543 -32.29 -54.39 22.90
C TYR A 543 -32.61 -55.14 21.61
N GLY A 544 -31.63 -55.32 20.72
CA GLY A 544 -31.76 -56.06 19.46
C GLY A 544 -32.05 -57.56 19.63
N ASN A 545 -31.75 -58.13 20.80
CA ASN A 545 -32.08 -59.50 21.17
C ASN A 545 -33.47 -59.65 21.84
N GLY A 546 -34.24 -58.56 21.94
CA GLY A 546 -35.58 -58.56 22.53
C GLY A 546 -35.60 -58.39 24.05
N GLY A 547 -34.50 -57.92 24.66
CA GLY A 547 -34.39 -57.69 26.11
C GLY A 547 -35.30 -56.59 26.67
N PHE A 548 -35.93 -55.79 25.81
CA PHE A 548 -36.95 -54.79 26.19
C PHE A 548 -38.31 -55.42 26.53
N LEU A 549 -38.54 -56.68 26.16
CA LEU A 549 -39.76 -57.41 26.50
C LEU A 549 -39.68 -57.98 27.91
N ALA A 550 -40.72 -57.75 28.71
CA ALA A 550 -40.84 -58.39 30.02
C ALA A 550 -40.98 -59.93 29.86
N LYS A 551 -40.13 -60.70 30.53
CA LYS A 551 -40.23 -62.17 30.54
C LYS A 551 -41.50 -62.59 31.28
N LYS A 552 -42.34 -63.42 30.64
CA LYS A 552 -43.53 -64.03 31.27
C LYS A 552 -43.14 -64.69 32.59
N GLY A 553 -43.80 -64.28 33.69
CA GLY A 553 -43.58 -64.83 35.04
C GLY A 553 -42.60 -64.05 35.94
N THR A 554 -42.11 -62.88 35.53
CA THR A 554 -41.33 -61.97 36.40
C THR A 554 -42.23 -60.89 37.02
N ALA A 555 -41.80 -60.27 38.13
CA ALA A 555 -42.55 -59.20 38.82
C ALA A 555 -42.85 -57.95 37.96
N ALA A 556 -42.21 -57.83 36.78
CA ALA A 556 -42.49 -56.82 35.77
C ALA A 556 -43.68 -57.18 34.85
N TYR A 557 -44.12 -58.44 34.83
CA TYR A 557 -45.29 -58.91 34.09
C TYR A 557 -46.53 -58.76 34.99
N ASN A 558 -46.98 -57.53 35.18
CA ASN A 558 -48.25 -57.27 35.85
C ASN A 558 -49.39 -57.52 34.86
N ALA A 559 -50.24 -58.51 35.14
CA ALA A 559 -51.41 -58.87 34.34
C ALA A 559 -52.49 -57.77 34.25
N ASN A 560 -52.27 -56.60 34.86
CA ASN A 560 -53.15 -55.44 34.87
C ASN A 560 -52.64 -54.25 34.04
N SER A 561 -51.60 -54.40 33.21
CA SER A 561 -51.19 -53.33 32.28
C SER A 561 -52.13 -53.25 31.07
N ASN A 562 -53.37 -52.84 31.28
CA ASN A 562 -54.34 -52.53 30.22
C ASN A 562 -54.01 -51.19 29.51
N GLY A 563 -52.86 -51.11 28.84
CA GLY A 563 -52.68 -50.14 27.74
C GLY A 563 -51.71 -48.97 27.94
N ALA A 564 -50.97 -48.88 29.04
CA ALA A 564 -49.83 -47.95 29.16
C ALA A 564 -48.54 -48.75 29.35
N ALA A 565 -47.81 -48.99 28.26
CA ALA A 565 -46.44 -49.48 28.35
C ALA A 565 -45.56 -48.27 28.71
N ASP A 566 -44.89 -48.32 29.86
CA ASP A 566 -43.85 -47.36 30.22
C ASP A 566 -42.55 -47.66 29.44
N GLU A 567 -41.64 -46.69 29.42
CA GLU A 567 -40.32 -46.80 28.78
C GLU A 567 -39.51 -47.97 29.37
N SER A 568 -38.88 -48.76 28.50
CA SER A 568 -38.08 -49.91 28.93
C SER A 568 -36.87 -49.49 29.77
N LYS A 569 -36.42 -50.40 30.64
CA LYS A 569 -35.23 -50.15 31.47
C LYS A 569 -34.00 -49.85 30.60
N LEU A 570 -33.83 -50.58 29.49
CA LEU A 570 -32.71 -50.39 28.57
C LEU A 570 -32.70 -48.98 27.97
N VAL A 571 -33.86 -48.45 27.56
CA VAL A 571 -33.96 -47.09 27.02
C VAL A 571 -33.67 -46.03 28.08
N ARG A 572 -34.11 -46.24 29.34
CA ARG A 572 -33.78 -45.36 30.45
C ARG A 572 -32.28 -45.36 30.76
N ASP A 573 -31.64 -46.52 30.76
CA ASP A 573 -30.20 -46.68 31.00
C ASP A 573 -29.38 -46.04 29.84
N MET A 574 -29.82 -46.22 28.59
CA MET A 574 -29.25 -45.55 27.41
C MET A 574 -29.39 -44.03 27.50
N THR A 575 -30.57 -43.53 27.88
CA THR A 575 -30.84 -42.10 28.07
C THR A 575 -29.96 -41.49 29.16
N ALA A 576 -29.82 -42.17 30.31
CA ALA A 576 -28.95 -41.72 31.39
C ALA A 576 -27.48 -41.64 30.96
N THR A 577 -27.01 -42.63 30.20
CA THR A 577 -25.63 -42.66 29.67
C THR A 577 -25.37 -41.51 28.68
N VAL A 578 -26.31 -41.25 27.77
CA VAL A 578 -26.21 -40.13 26.81
C VAL A 578 -26.24 -38.78 27.53
N HIS A 579 -27.12 -38.62 28.53
CA HIS A 579 -27.20 -37.39 29.34
C HIS A 579 -25.91 -37.13 30.13
N ASP A 580 -25.36 -38.14 30.81
CA ASP A 580 -24.12 -38.01 31.57
C ASP A 580 -22.93 -37.66 30.66
N ALA A 581 -22.78 -38.36 29.53
CA ALA A 581 -21.74 -38.08 28.55
C ALA A 581 -21.87 -36.66 27.97
N PHE A 582 -23.10 -36.23 27.65
CA PHE A 582 -23.38 -34.89 27.16
C PHE A 582 -23.02 -33.83 28.19
N LEU A 583 -23.44 -33.97 29.45
CA LEU A 583 -23.16 -32.99 30.50
C LEU A 583 -21.65 -32.86 30.75
N GLY A 584 -20.91 -33.97 30.77
CA GLY A 584 -19.45 -33.96 30.91
C GLY A 584 -18.76 -33.22 29.75
N CYS A 585 -19.25 -33.39 28.52
CA CYS A 585 -18.76 -32.67 27.35
C CYS A 585 -19.15 -31.17 27.37
N ALA A 586 -20.39 -30.88 27.78
CA ALA A 586 -20.98 -29.55 27.77
C ALA A 586 -20.43 -28.61 28.84
N ALA A 587 -19.79 -29.16 29.88
CA ALA A 587 -19.05 -28.40 30.88
C ALA A 587 -17.75 -27.79 30.30
N VAL A 588 -17.11 -28.48 29.36
CA VAL A 588 -15.76 -28.13 28.89
C VAL A 588 -15.75 -27.54 27.48
N MET A 589 -16.57 -28.05 26.55
CA MET A 589 -16.57 -27.58 25.17
C MET A 589 -17.34 -26.27 24.97
N PRO A 590 -16.94 -25.44 23.99
CA PRO A 590 -17.74 -24.31 23.54
C PRO A 590 -18.98 -24.77 22.76
N PRO A 591 -20.01 -23.91 22.61
CA PRO A 591 -21.27 -24.26 21.95
C PRO A 591 -21.10 -24.76 20.51
N THR A 592 -20.16 -24.21 19.75
CA THR A 592 -19.88 -24.59 18.35
C THR A 592 -19.39 -26.04 18.25
N GLY A 593 -18.37 -26.41 19.02
CA GLY A 593 -17.84 -27.77 19.08
C GLY A 593 -18.87 -28.76 19.64
N LEU A 594 -19.60 -28.38 20.68
CA LEU A 594 -20.64 -29.20 21.28
C LEU A 594 -21.80 -29.48 20.28
N ARG A 595 -22.22 -28.47 19.51
CA ARG A 595 -23.25 -28.60 18.48
C ARG A 595 -22.85 -29.60 17.40
N PHE A 596 -21.59 -29.54 16.95
CA PHE A 596 -21.06 -30.45 15.95
C PHE A 596 -20.93 -31.88 16.49
N LEU A 597 -20.50 -32.05 17.75
CA LEU A 597 -20.52 -33.35 18.42
C LEU A 597 -21.94 -33.94 18.48
N LEU A 598 -22.94 -33.15 18.86
CA LEU A 598 -24.35 -33.58 18.90
C LEU A 598 -24.88 -34.05 17.53
N ASP A 599 -24.56 -33.32 16.45
CA ASP A 599 -24.91 -33.75 15.09
C ASP A 599 -24.31 -35.12 14.76
N LYS A 600 -23.05 -35.35 15.16
CA LYS A 600 -22.37 -36.62 14.92
C LYS A 600 -22.94 -37.75 15.77
N VAL A 601 -23.20 -37.52 17.07
CA VAL A 601 -23.82 -38.51 17.95
C VAL A 601 -25.19 -38.93 17.41
N ALA A 602 -26.04 -37.97 17.01
CA ALA A 602 -27.34 -38.27 16.44
C ALA A 602 -27.24 -39.05 15.12
N ALA A 603 -26.32 -38.66 14.25
CA ALA A 603 -26.11 -39.29 12.94
C ALA A 603 -25.47 -40.69 13.02
N THR A 604 -24.76 -41.04 14.10
CA THR A 604 -24.19 -42.38 14.28
C THR A 604 -25.10 -43.29 15.10
N PHE A 605 -25.62 -42.82 16.22
CA PHE A 605 -26.38 -43.65 17.16
C PHE A 605 -27.81 -43.95 16.70
N ILE A 606 -28.55 -42.95 16.21
CA ILE A 606 -29.98 -43.14 15.87
C ILE A 606 -30.16 -44.19 14.76
N PRO A 607 -29.37 -44.17 13.66
CA PRO A 607 -29.48 -45.21 12.64
C PRO A 607 -29.18 -46.62 13.18
N GLU A 608 -28.19 -46.77 14.07
CA GLU A 608 -27.87 -48.05 14.69
C GLU A 608 -28.99 -48.55 15.62
N TYR A 609 -29.64 -47.65 16.36
CA TYR A 609 -30.86 -47.94 17.10
C TYR A 609 -31.99 -48.40 16.17
N CYS A 610 -32.26 -47.66 15.08
CA CYS A 610 -33.27 -48.04 14.10
C CYS A 610 -32.99 -49.41 13.45
N ASN A 611 -31.72 -49.78 13.26
CA ASN A 611 -31.33 -51.07 12.70
C ASN A 611 -31.58 -52.26 13.64
N THR A 612 -31.79 -52.04 14.95
CA THR A 612 -32.13 -53.11 15.90
C THR A 612 -33.45 -53.81 15.57
N LEU A 613 -34.43 -53.08 15.00
CA LEU A 613 -35.71 -53.67 14.53
C LEU A 613 -35.44 -54.84 13.57
N TYR A 614 -34.52 -54.62 12.64
CA TYR A 614 -34.22 -55.57 11.58
C TYR A 614 -33.30 -56.71 12.04
N ARG A 615 -32.75 -56.68 13.27
CA ARG A 615 -32.04 -57.80 13.89
C ARG A 615 -32.97 -58.81 14.55
N LEU A 616 -34.16 -58.37 14.96
CA LEU A 616 -35.12 -59.25 15.62
C LEU A 616 -35.57 -60.38 14.69
N ARG A 617 -35.73 -61.59 15.24
CA ARG A 617 -36.26 -62.73 14.47
C ARG A 617 -37.78 -62.69 14.35
N ARG A 618 -38.45 -62.29 15.42
CA ARG A 618 -39.92 -62.17 15.51
C ARG A 618 -40.27 -61.09 16.52
N LEU A 619 -41.28 -60.28 16.21
CA LEU A 619 -41.78 -59.20 17.05
C LEU A 619 -43.29 -59.39 17.32
N PRO A 620 -43.71 -59.73 18.56
CA PRO A 620 -45.13 -59.82 18.91
C PRO A 620 -45.78 -58.44 18.95
N ASP A 621 -47.11 -58.38 18.92
CA ASP A 621 -47.89 -57.12 18.92
C ASP A 621 -47.63 -56.26 20.18
N ASP A 622 -47.48 -56.92 21.34
CA ASP A 622 -47.04 -56.27 22.57
C ASP A 622 -45.65 -55.62 22.41
N GLY A 623 -44.76 -56.27 21.65
CA GLY A 623 -43.42 -55.77 21.36
C GLY A 623 -43.39 -54.60 20.39
N VAL A 624 -44.30 -54.57 19.39
CA VAL A 624 -44.48 -53.40 18.52
C VAL A 624 -44.93 -52.19 19.36
N SER A 625 -45.82 -52.41 20.32
CA SER A 625 -46.29 -51.35 21.22
C SER A 625 -45.18 -50.83 22.14
N CYS A 626 -44.40 -51.72 22.76
CA CYS A 626 -43.25 -51.33 23.60
C CYS A 626 -42.17 -50.58 22.80
N MET A 627 -41.76 -51.10 21.64
CA MET A 627 -40.72 -50.48 20.81
C MET A 627 -41.13 -49.08 20.31
N ARG A 628 -42.43 -48.84 20.10
CA ARG A 628 -42.94 -47.51 19.73
C ARG A 628 -42.84 -46.52 20.89
N VAL A 629 -43.15 -46.95 22.12
CA VAL A 629 -42.98 -46.11 23.32
C VAL A 629 -41.50 -45.78 23.51
N ASP A 630 -40.65 -46.79 23.42
CA ASP A 630 -39.18 -46.66 23.50
C ASP A 630 -38.60 -45.72 22.44
N ALA A 631 -39.04 -45.86 21.17
CA ALA A 631 -38.61 -44.99 20.08
C ALA A 631 -39.07 -43.54 20.29
N ALA A 632 -40.31 -43.32 20.74
CA ALA A 632 -40.82 -41.98 21.04
C ALA A 632 -40.11 -41.34 22.23
N ALA A 633 -39.75 -42.13 23.25
CA ALA A 633 -38.97 -41.68 24.40
C ALA A 633 -37.56 -41.26 23.98
N LEU A 634 -36.84 -42.09 23.23
CA LEU A 634 -35.52 -41.73 22.70
C LEU A 634 -35.57 -40.54 21.74
N GLU A 635 -36.56 -40.46 20.86
CA GLU A 635 -36.74 -39.32 19.97
C GLU A 635 -36.92 -38.02 20.77
N LYS A 636 -37.75 -38.04 21.82
CA LYS A 636 -37.92 -36.91 22.73
C LYS A 636 -36.61 -36.57 23.46
N THR A 637 -35.88 -37.56 23.97
CA THR A 637 -34.57 -37.38 24.59
C THR A 637 -33.61 -36.66 23.66
N PHE A 638 -33.43 -37.14 22.42
CA PHE A 638 -32.53 -36.52 21.45
C PHE A 638 -32.96 -35.12 21.04
N LEU A 639 -34.27 -34.84 20.93
CA LEU A 639 -34.78 -33.50 20.63
C LEU A 639 -34.56 -32.50 21.78
N GLN A 640 -34.58 -32.97 23.04
CA GLN A 640 -34.35 -32.15 24.22
C GLN A 640 -32.85 -32.05 24.60
N LEU A 641 -32.02 -32.98 24.13
CA LEU A 641 -30.60 -33.11 24.47
C LEU A 641 -29.78 -31.81 24.35
N PRO A 642 -29.89 -31.01 23.27
CA PRO A 642 -29.06 -29.81 23.12
C PRO A 642 -29.22 -28.80 24.26
N ASN A 643 -30.43 -28.69 24.81
CA ASN A 643 -30.78 -27.75 25.89
C ASN A 643 -31.11 -28.51 27.21
N TYR A 644 -30.60 -29.73 27.35
CA TYR A 644 -30.78 -30.51 28.56
C TYR A 644 -30.01 -29.87 29.72
N ASN A 645 -30.67 -29.72 30.87
CA ASN A 645 -30.16 -29.05 32.09
C ASN A 645 -29.83 -27.55 31.94
N ASP A 646 -29.87 -26.99 30.73
CA ASP A 646 -29.66 -25.58 30.45
C ASP A 646 -30.52 -25.12 29.24
N PRO A 647 -31.67 -24.46 29.48
CA PRO A 647 -32.59 -24.05 28.43
C PRO A 647 -32.04 -22.92 27.54
N ALA A 648 -31.00 -22.20 27.98
CA ALA A 648 -30.43 -21.07 27.28
C ALA A 648 -29.19 -21.43 26.43
N ARG A 649 -28.73 -22.70 26.46
CA ARG A 649 -27.50 -23.13 25.79
C ARG A 649 -27.50 -22.87 24.28
N PHE A 650 -28.57 -23.24 23.58
CA PHE A 650 -28.75 -22.99 22.16
C PHE A 650 -30.09 -22.32 21.86
N ALA A 651 -30.05 -21.26 21.06
CA ALA A 651 -31.24 -20.64 20.51
C ALA A 651 -31.96 -21.59 19.53
N ALA A 652 -33.29 -21.51 19.50
CA ALA A 652 -34.12 -22.37 18.65
C ALA A 652 -33.74 -22.32 17.15
N SER A 653 -33.30 -21.16 16.66
CA SER A 653 -32.86 -20.97 15.27
C SER A 653 -31.66 -21.86 14.92
N ALA A 654 -30.68 -21.99 15.82
CA ALA A 654 -29.46 -22.80 15.65
C ALA A 654 -29.72 -24.32 15.70
N LEU A 655 -30.87 -24.74 16.23
CA LEU A 655 -31.25 -26.15 16.39
C LEU A 655 -32.10 -26.68 15.24
N THR A 656 -32.62 -25.84 14.35
CA THR A 656 -33.50 -26.25 13.24
C THR A 656 -32.91 -27.39 12.39
N GLY A 657 -31.60 -27.32 12.11
CA GLY A 657 -30.88 -28.38 11.38
C GLY A 657 -30.83 -29.71 12.15
N TYR A 658 -30.47 -29.64 13.43
CA TYR A 658 -30.42 -30.80 14.33
C TYR A 658 -31.76 -31.49 14.51
N MET A 659 -32.81 -30.71 14.81
CA MET A 659 -34.14 -31.27 15.05
C MET A 659 -34.68 -31.98 13.80
N ARG A 660 -34.40 -31.43 12.62
CA ARG A 660 -34.73 -32.06 11.34
C ARG A 660 -33.93 -33.35 11.11
N LEU A 661 -32.65 -33.38 11.49
CA LEU A 661 -31.83 -34.59 11.45
C LEU A 661 -32.44 -35.69 12.34
N VAL A 662 -32.67 -35.40 13.63
CA VAL A 662 -33.22 -36.37 14.60
C VAL A 662 -34.57 -36.92 14.12
N ARG A 663 -35.51 -36.05 13.75
CA ARG A 663 -36.82 -36.47 13.24
C ARG A 663 -36.70 -37.33 11.99
N ARG A 664 -35.81 -36.97 11.06
CA ARG A 664 -35.59 -37.73 9.83
C ARG A 664 -35.08 -39.15 10.12
N GLU A 665 -34.13 -39.30 11.03
CA GLU A 665 -33.56 -40.62 11.35
C GLU A 665 -34.58 -41.52 12.10
N PHE A 666 -35.43 -40.96 12.98
CA PHE A 666 -36.49 -41.71 13.67
C PHE A 666 -37.74 -41.98 12.80
N ASP A 667 -38.05 -41.12 11.82
CA ASP A 667 -39.23 -41.25 10.95
C ASP A 667 -39.26 -42.60 10.22
N GLN A 668 -38.10 -43.13 9.83
CA GLN A 668 -38.02 -44.45 9.18
C GLN A 668 -38.49 -45.57 10.11
N LEU A 669 -38.02 -45.59 11.36
CA LEU A 669 -38.43 -46.59 12.33
C LEU A 669 -39.91 -46.42 12.69
N ASN A 670 -40.35 -45.19 12.91
CA ASN A 670 -41.75 -44.88 13.23
C ASN A 670 -42.71 -45.33 12.12
N ARG A 671 -42.35 -45.18 10.84
CA ARG A 671 -43.14 -45.69 9.71
C ARG A 671 -43.16 -47.22 9.67
N ALA A 672 -42.03 -47.89 9.89
CA ALA A 672 -41.98 -49.35 9.93
C ALA A 672 -42.84 -49.91 11.08
N LEU A 673 -42.78 -49.30 12.26
CA LEU A 673 -43.62 -49.68 13.40
C LEU A 673 -45.11 -49.46 13.14
N LYS A 674 -45.50 -48.39 12.42
CA LYS A 674 -46.90 -48.17 11.99
C LYS A 674 -47.41 -49.27 11.07
N VAL A 675 -46.59 -49.73 10.12
CA VAL A 675 -46.96 -50.87 9.24
C VAL A 675 -47.14 -52.15 10.07
N LEU A 676 -46.24 -52.39 11.03
CA LEU A 676 -46.29 -53.55 11.92
C LEU A 676 -47.48 -53.52 12.92
N GLN A 677 -48.28 -52.46 13.00
CA GLN A 677 -49.52 -52.47 13.80
C GLN A 677 -50.67 -53.20 13.10
N VAL A 678 -50.61 -53.31 11.77
CA VAL A 678 -51.63 -54.01 10.98
C VAL A 678 -51.35 -55.51 11.03
N ASP A 679 -52.42 -56.32 11.08
CA ASP A 679 -52.28 -57.76 10.96
C ASP A 679 -51.75 -58.11 9.57
N ALA A 680 -50.62 -58.81 9.54
CA ALA A 680 -49.93 -59.22 8.31
C ALA A 680 -50.71 -60.27 7.50
N ARG A 681 -51.88 -60.73 7.96
CA ARG A 681 -52.75 -61.65 7.23
C ARG A 681 -53.83 -60.97 6.38
N THR A 682 -53.93 -59.65 6.46
CA THR A 682 -54.97 -58.88 5.76
C THR A 682 -54.37 -58.10 4.59
N ASP A 683 -55.10 -57.97 3.47
CA ASP A 683 -54.69 -57.13 2.33
C ASP A 683 -54.46 -55.65 2.74
N ALA A 684 -55.00 -55.21 3.88
CA ALA A 684 -54.69 -53.90 4.47
C ALA A 684 -53.19 -53.70 4.75
N PHE A 685 -52.41 -54.77 4.97
CA PHE A 685 -50.98 -54.67 5.27
C PHE A 685 -50.17 -54.14 4.09
N ILE A 686 -50.46 -54.61 2.86
CA ILE A 686 -49.77 -54.15 1.64
C ILE A 686 -50.13 -52.70 1.32
N ASP A 687 -51.38 -52.31 1.51
CA ASP A 687 -51.83 -50.94 1.24
C ASP A 687 -51.24 -49.95 2.25
N VAL A 688 -51.25 -50.28 3.55
CA VAL A 688 -50.61 -49.45 4.60
C VAL A 688 -49.09 -49.37 4.40
N TYR A 689 -48.43 -50.45 4.00
CA TYR A 689 -47.00 -50.39 3.63
C TYR A 689 -46.75 -49.43 2.47
N TYR A 690 -47.58 -49.49 1.43
CA TYR A 690 -47.43 -48.63 0.26
C TYR A 690 -47.69 -47.16 0.59
N GLU A 691 -48.66 -46.85 1.44
CA GLU A 691 -49.00 -45.46 1.80
C GLU A 691 -48.05 -44.84 2.84
N VAL A 692 -47.64 -45.60 3.86
CA VAL A 692 -46.90 -45.07 5.01
C VAL A 692 -45.40 -44.99 4.73
N VAL A 693 -44.83 -45.93 3.97
CA VAL A 693 -43.40 -45.96 3.65
C VAL A 693 -43.07 -45.00 2.51
N LEU A 694 -42.08 -44.14 2.73
CA LEU A 694 -41.62 -43.15 1.75
C LEU A 694 -41.15 -43.85 0.45
N PRO A 695 -41.41 -43.25 -0.73
CA PRO A 695 -41.02 -43.83 -2.02
C PRO A 695 -39.54 -44.23 -2.12
N GLU A 696 -38.65 -43.44 -1.52
CA GLU A 696 -37.19 -43.67 -1.53
C GLU A 696 -36.73 -44.88 -0.69
N ASN A 697 -37.56 -45.32 0.27
CA ASN A 697 -37.23 -46.42 1.20
C ASN A 697 -38.14 -47.65 0.98
N ARG A 698 -38.95 -47.63 -0.08
CA ARG A 698 -39.87 -48.72 -0.41
C ARG A 698 -39.11 -49.78 -1.20
N SER A 699 -39.04 -50.99 -0.65
CA SER A 699 -38.39 -52.11 -1.31
C SER A 699 -39.06 -53.44 -0.98
N ILE A 700 -39.00 -54.37 -1.92
CA ILE A 700 -39.51 -55.74 -1.70
C ILE A 700 -38.72 -56.38 -0.55
N HIS A 701 -37.42 -56.14 -0.47
CA HIS A 701 -36.57 -56.63 0.63
C HIS A 701 -37.05 -56.15 2.01
N ASN A 702 -37.30 -54.84 2.16
CA ASN A 702 -37.80 -54.27 3.40
C ASN A 702 -39.21 -54.81 3.73
N PHE A 703 -40.10 -54.91 2.73
CA PHE A 703 -41.43 -55.47 2.91
C PHE A 703 -41.40 -56.92 3.41
N VAL A 704 -40.62 -57.78 2.77
CA VAL A 704 -40.44 -59.19 3.18
C VAL A 704 -39.88 -59.26 4.59
N ARG A 705 -38.93 -58.40 4.94
CA ARG A 705 -38.36 -58.38 6.29
C ARG A 705 -39.39 -57.99 7.37
N LEU A 706 -40.28 -57.03 7.10
CA LEU A 706 -41.36 -56.66 8.03
C LEU A 706 -42.39 -57.80 8.18
N VAL A 707 -42.67 -58.53 7.11
CA VAL A 707 -43.53 -59.73 7.11
C VAL A 707 -42.90 -60.86 7.94
N GLU A 708 -41.60 -61.08 7.81
CA GLU A 708 -40.84 -62.07 8.60
C GLU A 708 -40.89 -61.76 10.10
N LEU A 709 -40.81 -60.48 10.48
CA LEU A 709 -40.95 -60.06 11.88
C LEU A 709 -42.32 -60.45 12.48
N LYS A 710 -43.38 -60.53 11.67
CA LYS A 710 -44.71 -61.02 12.08
C LYS A 710 -44.84 -62.54 12.08
N GLY A 711 -43.82 -63.26 11.58
CA GLY A 711 -43.75 -64.72 11.57
C GLY A 711 -44.26 -65.39 10.29
N LEU A 712 -44.46 -64.63 9.21
CA LEU A 712 -44.79 -65.15 7.88
C LEU A 712 -43.52 -65.27 7.03
N ARG A 713 -43.45 -66.25 6.14
CA ARG A 713 -42.31 -66.45 5.24
C ARG A 713 -42.54 -65.71 3.91
N ARG A 714 -41.46 -65.43 3.18
CA ARG A 714 -41.54 -64.90 1.79
C ARG A 714 -42.44 -65.76 0.90
N GLU A 715 -42.50 -67.06 1.15
CA GLU A 715 -43.33 -68.01 0.41
C GLU A 715 -44.83 -67.78 0.61
N ASP A 716 -45.22 -67.40 1.84
CA ASP A 716 -46.61 -67.15 2.22
C ASP A 716 -47.15 -65.86 1.57
N VAL A 717 -46.26 -65.01 1.07
CA VAL A 717 -46.55 -63.63 0.64
C VAL A 717 -46.20 -63.37 -0.84
N ARG A 718 -45.96 -64.42 -1.64
CA ARG A 718 -45.59 -64.33 -3.07
C ARG A 718 -46.59 -63.51 -3.90
N ALA A 719 -47.89 -63.62 -3.62
CA ALA A 719 -48.92 -62.86 -4.32
C ALA A 719 -48.82 -61.34 -4.08
N TRP A 720 -48.58 -60.92 -2.84
CA TRP A 720 -48.39 -59.50 -2.51
C TRP A 720 -47.06 -58.94 -3.04
N VAL A 721 -46.00 -59.75 -3.06
CA VAL A 721 -44.72 -59.37 -3.69
C VAL A 721 -44.90 -59.09 -5.19
N ALA A 722 -45.67 -59.93 -5.90
CA ALA A 722 -46.01 -59.69 -7.30
C ALA A 722 -46.84 -58.41 -7.49
N THR A 723 -47.76 -58.11 -6.57
CA THR A 723 -48.55 -56.86 -6.58
C THR A 723 -47.67 -55.63 -6.35
N LEU A 724 -46.71 -55.68 -5.42
CA LEU A 724 -45.76 -54.57 -5.19
C LEU A 724 -44.82 -54.37 -6.39
N SER A 725 -44.34 -55.45 -7.01
CA SER A 725 -43.54 -55.38 -8.24
C SER A 725 -44.32 -54.72 -9.39
N LYS A 726 -45.61 -55.07 -9.56
CA LYS A 726 -46.50 -54.39 -10.53
C LYS A 726 -46.74 -52.92 -10.21
N ARG A 727 -46.71 -52.52 -8.94
CA ARG A 727 -46.79 -51.12 -8.48
C ARG A 727 -45.44 -50.37 -8.58
N GLY A 728 -44.41 -50.96 -9.20
CA GLY A 728 -43.13 -50.29 -9.48
C GLY A 728 -42.17 -50.21 -8.29
N VAL A 729 -42.32 -51.07 -7.28
CA VAL A 729 -41.42 -51.13 -6.12
C VAL A 729 -40.11 -51.84 -6.48
N VAL A 730 -38.96 -51.26 -6.10
CA VAL A 730 -37.62 -51.80 -6.36
C VAL A 730 -37.35 -53.02 -5.47
N GLU A 731 -36.52 -53.96 -5.93
CA GLU A 731 -36.18 -55.17 -5.15
C GLU A 731 -35.45 -54.81 -3.83
N ALA A 732 -34.40 -53.98 -3.90
CA ALA A 732 -33.65 -53.49 -2.74
C ALA A 732 -33.18 -52.04 -2.95
N THR A 733 -33.19 -51.23 -1.89
CA THR A 733 -32.62 -49.87 -1.91
C THR A 733 -31.15 -49.88 -1.53
N LYS A 734 -30.41 -48.81 -1.86
CA LYS A 734 -29.00 -48.63 -1.43
C LYS A 734 -28.84 -48.73 0.10
N ARG A 735 -29.84 -48.27 0.86
CA ARG A 735 -29.86 -48.40 2.33
C ARG A 735 -30.10 -49.83 2.79
N ASP A 736 -30.93 -50.60 2.08
CA ASP A 736 -31.15 -52.02 2.44
C ASP A 736 -29.85 -52.81 2.27
N LEU A 737 -29.12 -52.57 1.18
CA LEU A 737 -27.80 -53.19 0.94
C LEU A 737 -26.76 -52.77 2.00
N GLN A 738 -26.75 -51.48 2.39
CA GLN A 738 -25.87 -51.00 3.47
C GLN A 738 -26.24 -51.60 4.82
N ARG A 739 -27.54 -51.80 5.10
CA ARG A 739 -28.03 -52.43 6.32
C ARG A 739 -27.69 -53.92 6.34
N GLU A 740 -27.86 -54.66 5.24
CA GLU A 740 -27.44 -56.06 5.18
C GLU A 740 -25.94 -56.22 5.41
N ALA A 741 -25.14 -55.34 4.81
CA ALA A 741 -23.70 -55.29 5.03
C ALA A 741 -23.32 -55.00 6.49
N SER A 742 -24.07 -54.16 7.21
CA SER A 742 -23.82 -53.84 8.63
C SER A 742 -24.39 -54.87 9.61
N LEU A 743 -25.38 -55.66 9.19
CA LEU A 743 -26.01 -56.69 10.02
C LEU A 743 -25.41 -58.08 9.84
N GLY A 744 -24.62 -58.31 8.79
CA GLY A 744 -24.05 -59.64 8.48
C GLY A 744 -25.11 -60.69 8.11
N LEU A 745 -26.33 -60.28 7.73
CA LEU A 745 -27.37 -61.19 7.27
C LEU A 745 -27.06 -61.65 5.85
N SER A 746 -26.47 -62.84 5.69
CA SER A 746 -26.46 -63.52 4.39
C SER A 746 -27.85 -64.08 4.11
N THR A 747 -28.68 -63.36 3.36
CA THR A 747 -29.87 -63.95 2.75
C THR A 747 -29.43 -64.71 1.49
N GLY A 748 -29.75 -66.00 1.42
CA GLY A 748 -29.45 -66.85 0.28
C GLY A 748 -30.22 -66.39 -0.96
N VAL A 749 -29.65 -65.46 -1.71
CA VAL A 749 -30.04 -65.15 -3.09
C VAL A 749 -28.82 -65.38 -3.97
N SER A 750 -28.81 -66.55 -4.61
CA SER A 750 -27.93 -66.82 -5.74
C SER A 750 -28.35 -65.94 -6.91
N SER A 751 -27.70 -64.80 -7.09
CA SER A 751 -27.61 -64.16 -8.41
C SER A 751 -26.29 -63.40 -8.54
N SER A 752 -25.40 -63.99 -9.32
CA SER A 752 -24.22 -63.37 -9.89
C SER A 752 -24.58 -62.08 -10.61
N ALA A 753 -24.11 -60.94 -10.10
CA ALA A 753 -23.99 -59.71 -10.88
C ALA A 753 -22.61 -59.11 -10.65
N SER A 754 -21.73 -59.36 -11.62
CA SER A 754 -20.43 -58.75 -11.81
C SER A 754 -20.56 -57.24 -11.96
N ALA A 755 -19.94 -56.47 -11.07
CA ALA A 755 -19.70 -55.05 -11.26
C ALA A 755 -18.28 -54.83 -11.81
N THR A 756 -18.17 -54.79 -13.14
CA THR A 756 -17.06 -54.16 -13.86
C THR A 756 -17.18 -52.64 -13.75
N GLY A 757 -16.05 -51.96 -13.61
CA GLY A 757 -15.95 -50.59 -13.14
C GLY A 757 -16.49 -49.48 -14.05
N ALA A 758 -16.74 -48.33 -13.42
CA ALA A 758 -16.70 -47.02 -14.04
C ALA A 758 -16.27 -46.00 -12.98
N ALA A 759 -15.04 -45.50 -13.10
CA ALA A 759 -14.55 -44.34 -12.39
C ALA A 759 -15.22 -43.09 -12.98
N GLY A 760 -15.86 -42.30 -12.12
CA GLY A 760 -16.50 -41.04 -12.47
C GLY A 760 -16.58 -40.14 -11.23
N SER A 761 -15.68 -39.15 -11.20
CA SER A 761 -15.49 -38.16 -10.16
C SER A 761 -16.78 -37.40 -9.79
N ALA A 762 -17.21 -37.55 -8.53
CA ALA A 762 -18.01 -36.56 -7.82
C ALA A 762 -17.53 -36.53 -6.36
N THR A 763 -16.74 -35.51 -6.03
CA THR A 763 -16.26 -35.19 -4.68
C THR A 763 -17.44 -34.90 -3.76
N SER A 764 -17.81 -35.89 -2.94
CA SER A 764 -18.55 -35.67 -1.70
C SER A 764 -17.69 -36.16 -0.56
N ILE A 765 -17.32 -35.24 0.34
CA ILE A 765 -16.58 -35.51 1.56
C ILE A 765 -17.53 -36.24 2.52
N ALA A 766 -17.73 -37.53 2.29
CA ALA A 766 -18.26 -38.46 3.27
C ALA A 766 -17.04 -39.14 3.90
N SER A 767 -16.41 -38.45 4.85
CA SER A 767 -15.39 -39.06 5.70
C SER A 767 -16.04 -40.26 6.41
N GLY A 768 -15.58 -41.46 6.03
CA GLY A 768 -15.94 -42.72 6.66
C GLY A 768 -15.52 -42.70 8.12
N VAL A 769 -16.44 -42.26 8.97
CA VAL A 769 -16.35 -42.29 10.43
C VAL A 769 -17.46 -43.22 10.87
N GLY A 770 -17.09 -44.48 11.11
CA GLY A 770 -17.97 -45.46 11.71
C GLY A 770 -17.14 -46.63 12.19
N LEU A 771 -17.18 -46.91 13.49
CA LEU A 771 -16.85 -48.24 13.96
C LEU A 771 -17.83 -49.21 13.30
N ASN A 772 -17.30 -50.33 12.80
CA ASN A 772 -18.12 -51.37 12.21
C ASN A 772 -18.84 -52.08 13.37
N PHE A 773 -20.04 -51.62 13.74
CA PHE A 773 -20.85 -52.23 14.81
C PHE A 773 -20.96 -53.76 14.61
N ALA A 774 -20.95 -54.23 13.35
CA ALA A 774 -20.87 -55.63 12.94
C ALA A 774 -19.75 -56.46 13.63
N ALA A 775 -18.59 -55.85 13.92
CA ALA A 775 -17.46 -56.54 14.56
C ALA A 775 -17.68 -56.81 16.05
N LEU A 776 -18.58 -56.06 16.71
CA LEU A 776 -18.95 -56.29 18.11
C LEU A 776 -19.97 -57.45 18.26
N PHE A 777 -20.77 -57.71 17.22
CA PHE A 777 -21.82 -58.75 17.24
C PHE A 777 -21.36 -60.14 16.79
N THR A 778 -20.13 -60.28 16.28
CA THR A 778 -19.55 -61.55 15.79
C THR A 778 -18.62 -62.23 16.80
N ARG A 779 -18.46 -61.66 18.00
CA ARG A 779 -17.58 -62.21 19.04
C ARG A 779 -18.32 -63.28 19.85
N ASP A 780 -18.28 -64.51 19.33
CA ASP A 780 -18.73 -65.70 20.04
C ASP A 780 -17.98 -65.90 21.36
N ALA A 781 -18.72 -66.51 22.30
CA ALA A 781 -18.32 -66.77 23.67
C ALA A 781 -17.18 -67.79 23.78
N SER A 782 -15.92 -67.35 23.70
CA SER A 782 -14.76 -68.07 24.27
C SER A 782 -13.49 -67.21 24.28
N ALA A 783 -13.37 -66.29 25.23
CA ALA A 783 -12.07 -65.73 25.61
C ALA A 783 -12.14 -65.18 27.04
N SER A 784 -11.74 -66.02 27.99
CA SER A 784 -11.52 -65.66 29.39
C SER A 784 -10.49 -64.54 29.54
N LEU A 785 -10.79 -63.60 30.42
CA LEU A 785 -9.87 -62.61 30.98
C LEU A 785 -8.54 -63.24 31.40
N ALA A 786 -7.44 -62.77 30.82
CA ALA A 786 -6.09 -62.92 31.36
C ALA A 786 -5.42 -61.55 31.36
N PRO A 787 -4.83 -61.09 32.49
CA PRO A 787 -4.17 -59.80 32.56
C PRO A 787 -2.79 -59.89 31.90
N SER A 788 -2.49 -58.97 30.97
CA SER A 788 -1.15 -58.83 30.40
C SER A 788 -0.22 -58.18 31.42
N ARG A 789 0.72 -59.00 31.93
CA ARG A 789 1.88 -58.62 32.74
C ARG A 789 2.74 -57.57 32.02
N LEU A 790 3.11 -56.53 32.77
CA LEU A 790 4.26 -55.66 32.48
C LEU A 790 5.56 -56.48 32.47
N PRO A 791 6.50 -56.25 31.53
CA PRO A 791 7.88 -56.70 31.70
C PRO A 791 8.63 -55.73 32.62
N ASN A 792 9.13 -56.27 33.72
CA ASN A 792 10.03 -55.60 34.66
C ASN A 792 11.45 -55.66 34.10
N THR A 793 12.08 -54.51 33.84
CA THR A 793 13.54 -54.40 33.69
C THR A 793 14.05 -53.10 34.30
N GLY A 794 14.87 -53.21 35.34
CA GLY A 794 16.08 -52.40 35.51
C GLY A 794 15.96 -51.10 36.30
N ALA A 795 16.54 -51.12 37.50
CA ALA A 795 16.79 -50.02 38.41
C ALA A 795 17.33 -48.73 37.75
N ALA A 796 16.83 -47.58 38.24
CA ALA A 796 17.46 -46.27 38.13
C ALA A 796 18.40 -46.03 39.33
N PRO A 797 19.50 -45.26 39.17
CA PRO A 797 20.00 -44.39 40.22
C PRO A 797 19.39 -42.99 40.08
N SER A 798 18.96 -42.43 41.21
CA SER A 798 18.48 -41.05 41.38
C SER A 798 19.49 -39.99 40.91
N PRO A 799 19.00 -38.80 40.50
CA PRO A 799 19.61 -37.58 41.00
C PRO A 799 18.58 -36.51 41.49
N THR A 800 18.79 -36.10 42.73
CA THR A 800 18.85 -34.71 43.25
C THR A 800 18.12 -33.59 42.49
N THR A 801 17.11 -33.02 43.18
CA THR A 801 16.79 -31.58 43.30
C THR A 801 17.30 -30.65 42.19
N GLY A 802 16.45 -30.38 41.19
CA GLY A 802 16.60 -29.30 40.22
C GLY A 802 15.49 -28.26 40.43
N GLY A 803 15.88 -27.00 40.62
CA GLY A 803 14.98 -25.88 40.85
C GLY A 803 14.04 -25.61 39.67
N HIS A 804 12.84 -25.15 40.00
CA HIS A 804 11.78 -24.78 39.06
C HIS A 804 12.25 -23.73 38.04
N PHE A 805 12.15 -24.04 36.75
CA PHE A 805 12.38 -23.12 35.64
C PHE A 805 11.02 -22.66 35.10
N SER A 806 10.78 -21.35 35.06
CA SER A 806 9.53 -20.75 34.59
C SER A 806 9.79 -19.97 33.30
N LEU A 807 9.04 -20.26 32.22
CA LEU A 807 9.18 -19.60 30.90
C LEU A 807 9.05 -18.07 30.97
N SER A 808 8.34 -17.56 31.97
CA SER A 808 8.22 -16.11 32.25
C SER A 808 9.55 -15.43 32.59
N ASN A 809 10.52 -16.15 33.18
CA ASN A 809 11.84 -15.60 33.50
C ASN A 809 12.74 -15.49 32.25
N LEU A 810 12.50 -16.30 31.22
CA LEU A 810 13.27 -16.22 29.97
C LEU A 810 12.83 -14.99 29.14
N VAL A 811 11.54 -14.66 29.18
CA VAL A 811 10.98 -13.44 28.55
C VAL A 811 11.47 -12.16 29.23
N SER A 812 11.67 -12.14 30.55
CA SER A 812 12.17 -10.97 31.28
C SER A 812 13.68 -10.75 31.13
N THR A 813 14.48 -11.81 31.04
CA THR A 813 15.95 -11.71 30.90
C THR A 813 16.38 -11.17 29.52
N ILE A 814 15.51 -11.25 28.52
CA ILE A 814 15.75 -10.72 27.16
C ILE A 814 15.14 -9.30 27.01
N GLY A 815 14.40 -8.81 28.01
CA GLY A 815 13.60 -7.58 27.96
C GLY A 815 14.07 -6.40 28.81
N GLY A 816 15.16 -6.50 29.57
CA GLY A 816 15.59 -5.42 30.47
C GLY A 816 17.10 -5.38 30.69
N GLY A 817 17.76 -4.42 30.05
CA GLY A 817 19.17 -4.10 30.31
C GLY A 817 19.29 -2.80 31.09
N GLU A 818 19.12 -2.86 32.41
CA GLU A 818 19.73 -1.88 33.32
C GLU A 818 20.87 -2.58 34.07
N LEU A 819 22.10 -2.22 33.68
CA LEU A 819 23.32 -2.58 34.39
C LEU A 819 23.37 -1.75 35.67
N ASN A 820 23.15 -2.39 36.83
CA ASN A 820 23.33 -1.73 38.10
C ASN A 820 24.78 -1.90 38.62
N ASN A 821 25.36 -0.76 38.99
CA ASN A 821 26.73 -0.60 39.45
C ASN A 821 26.97 -1.26 40.82
N THR A 822 28.20 -1.70 40.99
CA THR A 822 28.82 -2.15 42.24
C THR A 822 28.78 -1.12 43.37
N ALA A 823 28.37 -1.51 44.59
CA ALA A 823 28.80 -0.85 45.82
C ALA A 823 28.71 -1.80 47.05
N VAL A 824 29.90 -2.22 47.50
CA VAL A 824 30.43 -2.33 48.87
C VAL A 824 29.47 -2.55 50.05
N SER A 825 29.77 -3.63 50.78
CA SER A 825 29.38 -4.04 52.13
C SER A 825 29.65 -3.04 53.26
N SER A 826 28.73 -2.94 54.23
CA SER A 826 29.05 -2.94 55.67
C SER A 826 27.79 -3.00 56.57
N ASP A 827 27.79 -4.01 57.44
CA ASP A 827 27.25 -4.12 58.81
C ASP A 827 26.16 -3.18 59.37
N GLY A 828 25.22 -3.82 60.10
CA GLY A 828 25.02 -3.48 61.52
C GLY A 828 23.62 -3.04 61.98
N ALA A 829 22.93 -3.97 62.67
CA ALA A 829 22.07 -3.80 63.86
C ALA A 829 20.92 -2.74 63.86
N ARG A 830 19.63 -3.01 64.15
CA ARG A 830 18.90 -3.74 65.23
C ARG A 830 18.06 -2.70 66.00
N ALA A 831 16.76 -3.00 66.17
CA ALA A 831 15.85 -2.53 67.24
C ALA A 831 15.40 -1.04 67.19
N THR A 832 14.21 -0.57 67.61
CA THR A 832 12.99 -1.13 68.24
C THR A 832 11.93 -0.01 68.35
N THR A 833 10.63 -0.42 68.35
CA THR A 833 9.48 0.04 69.17
C THR A 833 8.78 1.41 69.06
N SER A 834 7.43 1.29 68.94
CA SER A 834 6.32 1.97 69.68
C SER A 834 6.00 3.45 69.41
N ARG A 835 4.76 4.00 69.53
CA ARG A 835 3.35 3.56 69.70
C ARG A 835 2.52 4.87 69.87
N GLU A 836 1.26 4.91 69.38
CA GLU A 836 0.14 5.86 69.70
C GLU A 836 0.32 7.36 69.38
N GLY A 837 -0.67 8.16 68.93
CA GLY A 837 -2.10 8.02 68.62
C GLY A 837 -2.78 9.42 68.55
N THR A 838 -3.84 9.58 67.73
CA THR A 838 -4.90 10.64 67.73
C THR A 838 -4.50 12.10 67.36
N THR A 839 -5.19 12.94 66.58
CA THR A 839 -6.61 13.13 66.18
C THR A 839 -6.76 14.00 64.89
N ALA A 840 -7.78 13.67 64.07
CA ALA A 840 -8.76 14.55 63.39
C ALA A 840 -8.40 15.64 62.33
N ALA A 841 -8.99 15.42 61.14
CA ALA A 841 -9.86 16.33 60.36
C ALA A 841 -9.36 17.06 59.09
N VAL A 842 -9.75 16.46 57.94
CA VAL A 842 -10.46 17.00 56.76
C VAL A 842 -9.79 18.01 55.80
N ALA A 843 -9.40 17.43 54.64
CA ALA A 843 -9.57 17.84 53.24
C ALA A 843 -8.64 18.89 52.57
N GLY A 844 -7.86 18.39 51.60
CA GLY A 844 -7.22 19.16 50.52
C GLY A 844 -6.33 18.25 49.66
N ASN A 845 -6.90 17.57 48.67
CA ASN A 845 -6.20 16.61 47.79
C ASN A 845 -5.20 17.30 46.84
N GLY A 846 -3.92 16.97 46.98
CA GLY A 846 -2.81 17.21 46.06
C GLY A 846 -1.93 15.94 45.98
N ALA A 847 -1.31 15.70 44.82
CA ALA A 847 -0.86 14.42 44.28
C ALA A 847 0.42 13.77 44.87
N ALA A 848 0.62 12.49 44.49
CA ALA A 848 1.78 11.57 44.68
C ALA A 848 1.89 10.94 46.09
N GLU A 849 2.10 9.63 46.31
CA GLU A 849 2.91 8.63 45.60
C GLU A 849 2.51 7.19 46.05
N GLU A 850 2.73 6.22 45.15
CA GLU A 850 3.09 4.80 45.38
C GLU A 850 2.51 3.99 46.56
N GLU A 851 1.55 3.10 46.24
CA GLU A 851 1.47 1.77 46.87
C GLU A 851 1.10 0.69 45.83
N GLY A 852 2.04 -0.24 45.61
CA GLY A 852 1.80 -1.68 45.43
C GLY A 852 0.77 -2.15 44.38
N LEU A 853 1.06 -1.97 43.08
CA LEU A 853 0.34 -2.59 41.95
C LEU A 853 0.52 -4.13 41.82
N GLY A 854 0.90 -4.83 42.89
CA GLY A 854 1.12 -6.29 42.90
C GLY A 854 -0.11 -7.13 43.25
N SER A 855 -1.19 -6.54 43.77
CA SER A 855 -2.31 -7.30 44.37
C SER A 855 -3.64 -7.21 43.60
N ILE A 856 -3.78 -6.28 42.65
CA ILE A 856 -5.03 -6.09 41.89
C ILE A 856 -5.04 -6.87 40.56
N PHE A 857 -3.88 -7.26 40.02
CA PHE A 857 -3.79 -8.01 38.76
C PHE A 857 -4.09 -9.51 38.87
N ALA A 858 -4.02 -10.09 40.07
CA ALA A 858 -4.27 -11.52 40.26
C ALA A 858 -5.77 -11.88 40.31
N THR A 859 -6.64 -10.90 40.57
CA THR A 859 -8.07 -11.17 40.86
C THR A 859 -9.00 -10.81 39.70
N VAL A 860 -8.51 -10.09 38.68
CA VAL A 860 -9.31 -9.71 37.49
C VAL A 860 -9.16 -10.70 36.33
N ALA A 861 -8.20 -11.62 36.37
CA ALA A 861 -8.00 -12.65 35.34
C ALA A 861 -9.01 -13.83 35.38
N ARG A 862 -10.06 -13.77 36.22
CA ARG A 862 -11.03 -14.87 36.39
C ARG A 862 -12.42 -14.62 35.80
N ASN A 863 -12.63 -13.66 34.90
CA ASN A 863 -13.91 -13.50 34.21
C ASN A 863 -13.79 -13.72 32.68
N THR A 864 -14.37 -14.85 32.26
CA THR A 864 -15.00 -15.16 30.96
C THR A 864 -14.75 -14.28 29.72
N ALA A 865 -14.33 -14.95 28.63
CA ALA A 865 -14.66 -14.65 27.23
C ALA A 865 -14.15 -13.34 26.57
N THR A 866 -13.11 -12.68 27.09
CA THR A 866 -12.55 -11.46 26.43
C THR A 866 -11.05 -11.48 26.10
N SER A 867 -10.32 -12.54 26.44
CA SER A 867 -8.90 -12.67 26.07
C SER A 867 -8.72 -13.51 24.80
N MET A 868 -9.01 -12.92 23.64
CA MET A 868 -8.22 -13.09 22.40
C MET A 868 -8.72 -12.20 21.25
N ASN A 869 -9.03 -10.93 21.55
CA ASN A 869 -8.98 -9.85 20.55
C ASN A 869 -7.51 -9.42 20.31
N PHE A 870 -6.64 -10.41 20.12
CA PHE A 870 -5.18 -10.30 20.23
C PHE A 870 -4.55 -9.62 19.02
N LEU A 871 -5.08 -9.85 17.81
CA LEU A 871 -4.62 -9.22 16.57
C LEU A 871 -5.38 -7.94 16.20
N ASN A 872 -6.61 -7.77 16.71
CA ASN A 872 -7.34 -6.52 16.52
C ASN A 872 -6.64 -5.31 17.17
N LYS A 873 -5.78 -5.53 18.17
CA LYS A 873 -4.91 -4.49 18.74
C LYS A 873 -3.73 -4.13 17.84
N PHE A 874 -3.21 -5.06 17.02
CA PHE A 874 -2.18 -4.75 16.03
C PHE A 874 -2.74 -3.99 14.81
N LYS A 875 -3.96 -4.33 14.36
CA LYS A 875 -4.67 -3.58 13.31
C LYS A 875 -5.01 -2.12 13.67
N ARG A 876 -5.10 -1.79 14.97
CA ARG A 876 -5.38 -0.42 15.44
C ARG A 876 -4.13 0.47 15.59
N GLY A 877 -2.95 -0.03 15.26
CA GLY A 877 -1.68 0.70 15.33
C GLY A 877 -1.32 1.53 14.09
N GLU A 878 -2.15 1.55 13.04
CA GLU A 878 -1.97 2.43 11.89
C GLU A 878 -2.89 3.64 12.03
N GLY A 879 -2.34 4.70 12.62
CA GLY A 879 -3.08 5.95 12.80
C GLY A 879 -2.46 6.90 13.81
N LYS A 880 -1.17 7.23 13.66
CA LYS A 880 -0.58 8.57 13.85
C LYS A 880 0.91 8.56 13.59
#